data_AF-A0A3D4ZYK1-F1
#
_entry.id   AF-A0A3D4ZYK1-F1
#
_cell.length_a   1.000
_cell.length_b   1.000
_cell.length_c   1.000
_cell.angle_alpha   90.00
_cell.angle_beta   90.00
_cell.angle_gamma   90.00
#
_symmetry.space_group_name_H-M   'P 1'
#
loop_
_entity.id
_entity.type
_entity.pdbx_description
1 polymer ?
#
loop_
_entity_poly.entity_id
_entity_poly.type
_entity_poly.pdbx_seq_one_letter_code
_entity_poly.pdbx_strand_id
1 'polypeptide(L)'
;MTPNPHAASYGHFLDEALPAAIGAAFDLLEYEVSRTQNDAGEVSVTVCSCGGSISTTYPDIPMMREDGTLLVNGRERVVIMAAEGTDLQTGAIKCVGEQLVDEIAGRIQRLPDGVALTEELLQAWLPLGKWIRDFLTHSPTSQVLDATNWLDRRTALRRIVLPEGDCAMHPSHRGRVCCLETPEGPNSGRVLHLATGAEVRDGHIAVVDETPAGALGLSAGMVPLVNHNSPVRALMGVNMTRQWLPLPEPEPALVRTGNEPDDAEFWCGRNLLTAFIHWKGLNYEDGIVVSESCAARLASPDALEPGDKLANRHGTKGVVGAILPDAEMPHTEDGRAVDIIFDFIGMHTRCNFGQVLEAMLGNVAHATGKPVIAPPLDGPSTEAIREMLTAAGLPACGQTRLWDGRDGEPLERPSTVGYVYWGKTVHTARPKLARWTADGTPGRGCRQGELEWYALRARDAHETMLETYGLRNVDAPGAESLAERLAAGPVEQLPPPSPAFARLAEQLRKAGISMDLDRAGVAFSLVAPGPDDLSLATPIPHPWFSDISLTHLPPPDRRDDRFEMVIQANRRAERLVAEDDSEGATQVLGGAVASYVRGPGIGETLRGGNQVSFSARAVLAPGASLQLGQVGLPHELAWGLFRPLVAREAGAEAASEQTAEALGALERIMARNVVLINRAPSIEPTNITAFTPVLTDGPVIRMHPFCCRLFNADYDGDQVAVFLPITEAGQAEAKQKLSVTGHMVADPGSLMVHTAPDQGVLWGLAYWAGDGAHRPELLASWPTELPQPPQTLTRAWFIDALGDLLSRSGPNTAVRVLDALKVLGTTAMTRSGASISPFIGEDIRVPQSPSSLHPWLWRAYCSAVDAALLDQGSAPECSVWPQVLAARCGARGSIPQLRQIIGPRGVPADAMGERALPGGFRDGLDAEECISAGFEGVESLQAMAWRIGEGTRLRNLLAPKGDGILARAMCSSRPERVFAEAARDRACDPLDDVDARLFVGLEPK
;
A
#
# COMPACT_ATOMS: atom_id res chain seq x y z
N MET A 1 23.31 9.80 26.79
CA MET A 1 22.88 10.05 25.41
C MET A 1 23.89 11.00 24.79
N THR A 2 24.47 10.64 23.65
CA THR A 2 25.20 11.57 22.79
C THR A 2 24.25 12.71 22.36
N PRO A 3 24.71 13.97 22.22
CA PRO A 3 23.87 15.06 21.75
C PRO A 3 23.24 14.73 20.40
N ASN A 4 21.99 15.13 20.16
CA ASN A 4 21.34 14.91 18.86
C ASN A 4 22.16 15.65 17.77
N PRO A 5 22.54 14.98 16.67
CA PRO A 5 23.35 15.60 15.61
C PRO A 5 22.67 16.83 15.00
N HIS A 6 21.34 16.87 14.93
CA HIS A 6 20.59 18.04 14.47
C HIS A 6 20.71 19.24 15.41
N ALA A 7 20.71 19.02 16.72
CA ALA A 7 20.84 20.11 17.69
C ALA A 7 22.24 20.74 17.63
N ALA A 8 23.29 19.92 17.54
CA ALA A 8 24.66 20.39 17.38
C ALA A 8 24.87 21.11 16.04
N SER A 9 24.39 20.51 14.93
CA SER A 9 24.46 21.09 13.59
C SER A 9 23.70 22.42 13.50
N TYR A 10 22.50 22.52 14.09
CA TYR A 10 21.73 23.77 14.10
C TYR A 10 22.42 24.89 14.90
N GLY A 11 23.05 24.53 16.03
CA GLY A 11 23.87 25.46 16.81
C GLY A 11 25.04 26.00 16.00
N HIS A 12 25.83 25.12 15.38
CA HIS A 12 26.94 25.53 14.51
C HIS A 12 26.48 26.38 13.31
N PHE A 13 25.32 26.05 12.73
CA PHE A 13 24.71 26.89 11.70
C PHE A 13 24.45 28.31 12.18
N LEU A 14 23.79 28.47 13.32
CA LEU A 14 23.45 29.81 13.84
C LEU A 14 24.68 30.58 14.31
N ASP A 15 25.62 29.92 14.97
CA ASP A 15 26.72 30.60 15.67
C ASP A 15 27.93 30.87 14.77
N GLU A 16 28.15 30.06 13.72
CA GLU A 16 29.35 30.14 12.89
C GLU A 16 29.05 30.22 11.39
N ALA A 17 28.26 29.29 10.84
CA ALA A 17 28.15 29.15 9.39
C ALA A 17 27.27 30.24 8.74
N LEU A 18 26.17 30.63 9.39
CA LEU A 18 25.30 31.71 8.94
C LEU A 18 26.01 33.08 8.94
N PRO A 19 26.70 33.52 10.01
CA PRO A 19 27.45 34.78 9.97
C PRO A 19 28.56 34.75 8.92
N ALA A 20 29.24 33.62 8.72
CA ALA A 20 30.23 33.48 7.64
C ALA A 20 29.61 33.64 6.24
N ALA A 21 28.45 33.03 5.99
CA ALA A 21 27.72 33.17 4.72
C ALA A 21 27.24 34.61 4.47
N ILE A 22 26.76 35.29 5.50
CA ILE A 22 26.38 36.72 5.43
C ILE A 22 27.63 37.56 5.15
N GLY A 23 28.73 37.31 5.86
CA GLY A 23 30.01 38.01 5.70
C GLY A 23 30.64 37.91 4.30
N ALA A 24 30.30 36.85 3.55
CA ALA A 24 30.76 36.68 2.17
C ALA A 24 30.05 37.63 1.18
N ALA A 25 28.82 38.06 1.49
CA ALA A 25 28.01 38.93 0.63
C ALA A 25 27.90 40.38 1.14
N PHE A 26 28.01 40.57 2.44
CA PHE A 26 27.93 41.85 3.13
C PHE A 26 29.14 42.00 4.05
N ASP A 27 29.65 43.22 4.21
CA ASP A 27 30.76 43.51 5.13
C ASP A 27 30.24 43.50 6.59
N LEU A 28 30.20 42.31 7.20
CA LEU A 28 29.61 42.03 8.51
C LEU A 28 30.47 42.59 9.66
N LEU A 29 29.88 43.41 10.52
CA LEU A 29 30.52 44.06 11.66
C LEU A 29 30.19 43.39 12.99
N GLU A 30 28.90 43.12 13.25
CA GLU A 30 28.42 42.46 14.47
C GLU A 30 27.32 41.45 14.11
N TYR A 31 27.27 40.36 14.87
CA TYR A 31 26.26 39.32 14.75
C TYR A 31 25.94 38.78 16.14
N GLU A 32 24.66 38.81 16.52
CA GLU A 32 24.21 38.33 17.82
C GLU A 32 22.98 37.44 17.67
N VAL A 33 22.95 36.32 18.41
CA VAL A 33 21.81 35.42 18.50
C VAL A 33 21.30 35.43 19.93
N SER A 34 20.00 35.68 20.11
CA SER A 34 19.34 35.58 21.41
C SER A 34 18.22 34.54 21.36
N ARG A 35 18.03 33.79 22.46
CA ARG A 35 16.93 32.83 22.60
C ARG A 35 15.81 33.47 23.41
N THR A 36 14.58 33.40 22.90
CA THR A 36 13.39 33.83 23.63
C THR A 36 12.75 32.65 24.35
N GLN A 37 11.91 32.92 25.34
CA GLN A 37 11.04 31.90 25.94
C GLN A 37 9.96 31.58 24.87
N ASN A 38 9.95 30.36 24.28
CA ASN A 38 8.93 29.75 23.38
C ASN A 38 9.49 29.11 22.08
N ASP A 39 10.64 28.42 22.12
CA ASP A 39 11.23 27.76 20.92
C ASP A 39 11.44 28.70 19.73
N ALA A 40 11.61 29.99 20.02
CA ALA A 40 11.89 31.06 19.07
C ALA A 40 13.10 31.87 19.56
N GLY A 41 13.77 32.58 18.66
CA GLY A 41 14.83 33.50 19.02
C GLY A 41 14.95 34.64 18.04
N GLU A 42 15.93 35.51 18.30
CA GLU A 42 16.19 36.71 17.51
C GLU A 42 17.62 36.64 16.99
N VAL A 43 17.80 37.05 15.74
CA VAL A 43 19.13 37.19 15.11
C VAL A 43 19.32 38.64 14.74
N SER A 44 20.33 39.30 15.31
CA SER A 44 20.71 40.68 15.03
C SER A 44 21.95 40.70 14.16
N VAL A 45 21.91 41.46 13.07
CA VAL A 45 22.97 41.54 12.06
C VAL A 45 23.32 43.01 11.83
N THR A 46 24.59 43.36 12.00
CA THR A 46 25.13 44.71 11.72
C THR A 46 26.16 44.63 10.60
N VAL A 47 25.99 45.40 9.53
CA VAL A 47 26.88 45.42 8.35
C VAL A 47 27.35 46.85 8.03
N CYS A 48 28.47 46.95 7.31
CA CYS A 48 29.03 48.21 6.84
C CYS A 48 28.31 48.71 5.57
N SER A 49 28.04 50.01 5.50
CA SER A 49 27.39 50.72 4.40
C SER A 49 28.17 52.01 4.08
N CYS A 50 28.02 52.56 2.87
CA CYS A 50 28.71 53.79 2.44
C CYS A 50 28.35 55.04 3.27
N GLY A 51 27.33 54.96 4.14
CA GLY A 51 26.90 56.00 5.09
C GLY A 51 27.12 55.69 6.58
N GLY A 52 27.74 54.57 6.95
CA GLY A 52 27.89 54.11 8.35
C GLY A 52 27.59 52.62 8.54
N SER A 53 27.35 52.17 9.78
CA SER A 53 26.85 50.82 10.05
C SER A 53 25.32 50.78 10.04
N ILE A 54 24.75 49.70 9.51
CA ILE A 54 23.30 49.42 9.53
C ILE A 54 23.08 48.13 10.31
N SER A 55 22.13 48.15 11.25
CA SER A 55 21.74 46.98 12.03
C SER A 55 20.29 46.62 11.77
N THR A 56 19.98 45.33 11.74
CA THR A 56 18.62 44.82 11.64
C THR A 56 18.46 43.60 12.54
N THR A 57 17.28 43.44 13.13
CA THR A 57 16.95 42.28 13.96
C THR A 57 15.84 41.47 13.29
N TYR A 58 16.04 40.16 13.18
CA TYR A 58 15.06 39.21 12.68
C TYR A 58 14.41 38.48 13.87
N PRO A 59 13.17 38.83 14.24
CA PRO A 59 12.46 38.14 15.31
C PRO A 59 11.88 36.80 14.82
N ASP A 60 11.44 35.98 15.78
CA ASP A 60 10.72 34.72 15.57
C ASP A 60 11.48 33.69 14.71
N ILE A 61 12.80 33.62 14.84
CA ILE A 61 13.60 32.56 14.24
C ILE A 61 13.32 31.25 14.98
N PRO A 62 12.81 30.19 14.32
CA PRO A 62 12.53 28.91 14.97
C PRO A 62 13.79 28.34 15.61
N MET A 63 13.77 27.99 16.90
CA MET A 63 14.92 27.46 17.62
C MET A 63 14.81 25.94 17.79
N MET A 64 15.90 25.24 17.50
CA MET A 64 15.98 23.79 17.66
C MET A 64 15.98 23.39 19.14
N ARG A 65 15.16 22.41 19.48
CA ARG A 65 15.13 21.79 20.82
C ARG A 65 16.27 20.79 20.99
N GLU A 66 16.59 20.45 22.24
CA GLU A 66 17.67 19.50 22.55
C GLU A 66 17.46 18.10 21.94
N ASP A 67 16.20 17.70 21.73
CA ASP A 67 15.86 16.41 21.13
C ASP A 67 15.98 16.40 19.60
N GLY A 68 16.35 17.52 18.96
CA GLY A 68 16.52 17.65 17.51
C GLY A 68 15.24 17.98 16.74
N THR A 69 14.20 18.46 17.43
CA THR A 69 12.93 18.91 16.83
C THR A 69 12.79 20.43 16.77
N LEU A 70 11.92 20.90 15.87
CA LEU A 70 11.57 22.32 15.69
C LEU A 70 10.06 22.52 15.78
N LEU A 71 9.60 23.62 16.37
CA LEU A 71 8.21 24.04 16.31
C LEU A 71 8.02 25.09 15.20
N VAL A 72 7.22 24.77 14.19
CA VAL A 72 6.97 25.67 13.05
C VAL A 72 5.48 25.68 12.74
N ASN A 73 4.87 26.87 12.74
CA ASN A 73 3.44 27.06 12.49
C ASN A 73 2.55 26.18 13.38
N GLY A 74 2.94 26.00 14.65
CA GLY A 74 2.22 25.18 15.62
C GLY A 74 2.35 23.66 15.42
N ARG A 75 3.24 23.20 14.54
CA ARG A 75 3.51 21.78 14.31
C ARG A 75 4.96 21.45 14.63
N GLU A 76 5.17 20.34 15.31
CA GLU A 76 6.50 19.79 15.56
C GLU A 76 7.05 19.17 14.27
N ARG A 77 8.31 19.44 13.96
CA ARG A 77 8.98 19.05 12.72
C ARG A 77 10.36 18.50 12.99
N VAL A 78 10.80 17.63 12.08
CA VAL A 78 12.17 17.11 12.00
C VAL A 78 12.71 17.38 10.60
N VAL A 79 13.99 17.70 10.50
CA VAL A 79 14.69 17.78 9.22
C VAL A 79 15.51 16.51 9.07
N ILE A 80 15.21 15.69 8.06
CA ILE A 80 15.89 14.42 7.81
C ILE A 80 17.32 14.68 7.33
N MET A 81 18.28 13.88 7.79
CA MET A 81 19.66 13.92 7.29
C MET A 81 19.71 13.53 5.81
N ALA A 82 20.38 14.34 5.00
CA ALA A 82 20.56 14.08 3.57
C ALA A 82 22.00 13.60 3.31
N ALA A 83 22.15 12.46 2.62
CA ALA A 83 23.45 12.03 2.14
C ALA A 83 23.74 12.66 0.77
N GLU A 84 24.99 13.04 0.49
CA GLU A 84 25.38 13.54 -0.84
C GLU A 84 25.45 12.45 -1.91
N GLY A 85 25.51 11.18 -1.52
CA GLY A 85 25.53 10.04 -2.44
C GLY A 85 25.31 8.71 -1.73
N THR A 86 25.27 7.64 -2.51
CA THR A 86 25.02 6.28 -2.02
C THR A 86 26.13 5.72 -1.11
N ASP A 87 27.40 6.12 -1.31
CA ASP A 87 28.50 5.66 -0.46
C ASP A 87 28.55 6.41 0.88
N LEU A 88 28.04 5.79 1.94
CA LEU A 88 28.00 6.35 3.29
C LEU A 88 29.33 6.27 4.06
N GLN A 89 30.37 5.64 3.50
CA GLN A 89 31.70 5.63 4.13
C GLN A 89 32.46 6.92 3.87
N THR A 90 32.35 7.46 2.66
CA THR A 90 33.08 8.66 2.23
C THR A 90 32.17 9.86 1.98
N GLY A 91 30.89 9.62 1.69
CA GLY A 91 29.91 10.67 1.45
C GLY A 91 29.65 11.53 2.68
N ALA A 92 29.44 12.83 2.45
CA ALA A 92 29.02 13.75 3.48
C ALA A 92 27.53 13.56 3.83
N ILE A 93 27.22 13.77 5.11
CA ILE A 93 25.89 13.75 5.69
C ILE A 93 25.56 15.17 6.11
N LYS A 94 24.58 15.76 5.44
CA LYS A 94 24.07 17.09 5.75
C LYS A 94 22.95 16.95 6.76
N CYS A 95 23.21 17.40 7.99
CA CYS A 95 22.18 17.60 8.98
C CYS A 95 21.45 18.91 8.68
N VAL A 96 20.59 19.33 9.60
CA VAL A 96 19.73 20.51 9.41
C VAL A 96 20.51 21.81 9.18
N GLY A 97 21.63 21.99 9.88
CA GLY A 97 22.44 23.20 9.79
C GLY A 97 23.10 23.31 8.43
N GLU A 98 23.75 22.25 7.95
CA GLU A 98 24.41 22.23 6.65
C GLU A 98 23.40 22.43 5.51
N GLN A 99 22.21 21.82 5.60
CA GLN A 99 21.13 22.04 4.62
C GLN A 99 20.62 23.48 4.63
N LEU A 100 20.49 24.11 5.80
CA LEU A 100 20.08 25.52 5.91
C LEU A 100 21.15 26.47 5.37
N VAL A 101 22.44 26.18 5.59
CA VAL A 101 23.53 26.94 4.99
C VAL A 101 23.45 26.86 3.48
N ASP A 102 23.31 25.68 2.89
CA ASP A 102 23.20 25.51 1.43
C ASP A 102 22.01 26.31 0.86
N GLU A 103 20.85 26.22 1.51
CA GLU A 103 19.64 26.93 1.09
C GLU A 103 19.80 28.45 1.19
N ILE A 104 20.39 28.95 2.28
CA ILE A 104 20.53 30.39 2.53
C ILE A 104 21.66 30.95 1.68
N ALA A 105 22.84 30.34 1.66
CA ALA A 105 23.97 30.79 0.85
C ALA A 105 23.64 30.82 -0.64
N GLY A 106 22.85 29.87 -1.14
CA GLY A 106 22.36 29.87 -2.53
C GLY A 106 21.35 31.00 -2.83
N ARG A 107 20.67 31.54 -1.81
CA ARG A 107 19.71 32.65 -1.93
C ARG A 107 20.32 34.02 -1.63
N ILE A 108 21.43 34.06 -0.89
CA ILE A 108 22.13 35.31 -0.57
C ILE A 108 22.59 35.96 -1.88
N GLN A 109 22.05 37.16 -2.14
CA GLN A 109 22.42 37.97 -3.29
C GLN A 109 23.33 39.12 -2.83
N ARG A 110 24.34 39.42 -3.63
CA ARG A 110 25.23 40.57 -3.39
C ARG A 110 24.64 41.83 -4.02
N LEU A 111 24.59 42.91 -3.25
CA LEU A 111 24.17 44.22 -3.77
C LEU A 111 25.14 44.75 -4.83
N PRO A 112 24.64 45.47 -5.86
CA PRO A 112 25.49 46.20 -6.78
C PRO A 112 26.35 47.24 -6.05
N ASP A 113 27.58 47.44 -6.54
CA ASP A 113 28.52 48.40 -5.95
C ASP A 113 27.94 49.84 -5.99
N GLY A 114 28.09 50.58 -4.89
CA GLY A 114 27.68 51.99 -4.78
C GLY A 114 26.24 52.24 -4.30
N VAL A 115 25.47 51.18 -3.99
CA VAL A 115 24.14 51.30 -3.37
C VAL A 115 24.28 51.59 -1.87
N ALA A 116 23.60 52.63 -1.38
CA ALA A 116 23.51 52.91 0.05
C ALA A 116 22.53 51.92 0.71
N LEU A 117 23.04 51.14 1.67
CA LEU A 117 22.23 50.18 2.42
C LEU A 117 21.34 50.91 3.44
N THR A 118 20.04 50.63 3.44
CA THR A 118 19.10 50.96 4.54
C THR A 118 18.68 49.68 5.26
N GLU A 119 18.06 49.81 6.43
CA GLU A 119 17.51 48.67 7.17
C GLU A 119 16.47 47.90 6.33
N GLU A 120 15.55 48.62 5.68
CA GLU A 120 14.50 48.00 4.84
C GLU A 120 15.10 47.31 3.61
N LEU A 121 16.15 47.89 3.01
CA LEU A 121 16.84 47.28 1.87
C LEU A 121 17.59 46.02 2.30
N LEU A 122 18.26 46.05 3.46
CA LEU A 122 18.95 44.88 4.01
C LEU A 122 17.94 43.77 4.35
N GLN A 123 16.82 44.09 4.99
CA GLN A 123 15.75 43.11 5.27
C GLN A 123 15.15 42.53 3.99
N ALA A 124 15.02 43.33 2.93
CA ALA A 124 14.51 42.86 1.64
C ALA A 124 15.50 41.92 0.92
N TRP A 125 16.81 42.14 1.06
CA TRP A 125 17.86 41.34 0.42
C TRP A 125 18.31 40.14 1.24
N LEU A 126 18.13 40.20 2.56
CA LEU A 126 18.44 39.14 3.51
C LEU A 126 17.23 38.84 4.42
N PRO A 127 16.06 38.41 3.87
CA PRO A 127 14.87 38.11 4.68
C PRO A 127 15.01 36.78 5.42
N LEU A 128 15.96 36.70 6.37
CA LEU A 128 16.43 35.47 7.02
C LEU A 128 15.29 34.66 7.65
N GLY A 129 14.43 35.31 8.43
CA GLY A 129 13.28 34.64 9.07
C GLY A 129 12.31 34.04 8.06
N LYS A 130 12.10 34.70 6.91
CA LYS A 130 11.28 34.16 5.82
C LYS A 130 11.96 32.94 5.19
N TRP A 131 13.24 33.01 4.87
CA TRP A 131 13.96 31.90 4.23
C TRP A 131 14.03 30.65 5.10
N ILE A 132 14.34 30.81 6.40
CA ILE A 132 14.35 29.68 7.34
C ILE A 132 12.96 29.05 7.44
N ARG A 133 11.90 29.86 7.59
CA ARG A 133 10.52 29.34 7.64
C ARG A 133 10.09 28.71 6.31
N ASP A 134 10.50 29.27 5.18
CA ASP A 134 10.22 28.73 3.85
C ASP A 134 10.87 27.34 3.70
N PHE A 135 12.15 27.20 4.08
CA PHE A 135 12.85 25.90 4.10
C PHE A 135 12.14 24.91 5.01
N LEU A 136 11.90 25.29 6.26
CA LEU A 136 11.27 24.39 7.24
C LEU A 136 9.83 24.03 6.84
N THR A 137 9.15 24.82 6.04
CA THR A 137 7.76 24.53 5.62
C THR A 137 7.71 23.69 4.34
N HIS A 138 8.59 23.97 3.37
CA HIS A 138 8.46 23.46 1.99
C HIS A 138 9.59 22.54 1.54
N SER A 139 10.69 22.45 2.29
CA SER A 139 11.79 21.52 1.95
C SER A 139 11.31 20.07 1.99
N PRO A 140 11.66 19.22 1.01
CA PRO A 140 11.32 17.80 1.02
C PRO A 140 11.95 17.03 2.19
N THR A 141 13.04 17.54 2.77
CA THR A 141 13.71 16.94 3.94
C THR A 141 13.11 17.41 5.26
N SER A 142 12.34 18.51 5.28
CA SER A 142 11.63 18.93 6.49
C SER A 142 10.25 18.28 6.53
N GLN A 143 10.01 17.46 7.55
CA GLN A 143 8.78 16.70 7.71
C GLN A 143 8.09 17.06 9.02
N VAL A 144 6.76 16.97 9.03
CA VAL A 144 6.02 16.95 10.31
C VAL A 144 6.50 15.71 11.07
N LEU A 145 6.78 15.86 12.36
CA LEU A 145 7.29 14.76 13.16
C LEU A 145 6.24 13.65 13.24
N ASP A 146 6.62 12.46 12.79
CA ASP A 146 5.86 11.23 13.01
C ASP A 146 5.86 10.96 14.53
N ALA A 147 4.67 10.90 15.14
CA ALA A 147 4.53 10.82 16.59
C ALA A 147 3.38 9.87 17.00
N THR A 148 3.17 8.80 16.22
CA THR A 148 2.14 7.80 16.51
C THR A 148 2.40 7.14 17.87
N ASN A 149 3.66 6.77 18.11
CA ASN A 149 4.13 6.20 19.36
C ASN A 149 5.61 6.54 19.60
N TRP A 150 6.17 6.01 20.69
CA TRP A 150 7.56 6.23 21.09
C TRP A 150 8.56 5.85 20.00
N LEU A 151 8.39 4.69 19.35
CA LEU A 151 9.30 4.22 18.29
C LEU A 151 9.23 5.07 17.04
N ASP A 152 8.03 5.46 16.63
CA ASP A 152 7.80 6.33 15.48
C ASP A 152 8.58 7.65 15.65
N ARG A 153 8.39 8.30 16.81
CA ARG A 153 9.08 9.56 17.17
C ARG A 153 10.59 9.41 17.17
N ARG A 154 11.13 8.36 17.81
CA ARG A 154 12.58 8.18 17.96
C ARG A 154 13.28 7.77 16.67
N THR A 155 12.62 6.97 15.82
CA THR A 155 13.19 6.57 14.53
C THR A 155 13.17 7.70 13.51
N ALA A 156 12.17 8.58 13.54
CA ALA A 156 12.13 9.77 12.66
C ALA A 156 13.38 10.66 12.82
N LEU A 157 13.90 10.79 14.05
CA LEU A 157 15.13 11.54 14.38
C LEU A 157 16.44 10.86 13.92
N ARG A 158 16.36 9.62 13.44
CA ARG A 158 17.51 8.81 13.00
C ARG A 158 17.47 8.51 11.50
N ARG A 159 16.55 9.13 10.77
CA ARG A 159 16.29 8.86 9.35
C ARG A 159 17.32 9.57 8.47
N ILE A 160 17.78 8.86 7.44
CA ILE A 160 18.68 9.36 6.39
C ILE A 160 17.98 9.16 5.05
N VAL A 161 18.08 10.14 4.16
CA VAL A 161 17.60 10.04 2.78
C VAL A 161 18.77 10.12 1.79
N LEU A 162 18.77 9.22 0.82
CA LEU A 162 19.69 9.25 -0.32
C LEU A 162 19.15 10.12 -1.47
N PRO A 163 20.00 10.65 -2.37
CA PRO A 163 19.58 11.45 -3.54
C PRO A 163 18.60 10.73 -4.48
N GLU A 164 17.87 11.49 -5.30
CA GLU A 164 16.99 10.91 -6.33
C GLU A 164 17.80 10.22 -7.45
N GLY A 165 17.36 9.03 -7.88
CA GLY A 165 18.06 8.18 -8.85
C GLY A 165 18.94 7.09 -8.21
N ASP A 166 19.30 7.25 -6.94
CA ASP A 166 20.04 6.28 -6.13
C ASP A 166 19.06 5.39 -5.37
N CYS A 167 18.94 4.13 -5.76
CA CYS A 167 17.99 3.20 -5.13
C CYS A 167 18.58 1.78 -5.06
N ALA A 168 19.75 1.62 -4.44
CA ALA A 168 20.33 0.31 -4.16
C ALA A 168 21.03 0.32 -2.80
N MET A 169 21.00 -0.83 -2.11
CA MET A 169 21.81 -1.02 -0.91
C MET A 169 23.28 -1.09 -1.32
N HIS A 170 24.15 -0.36 -0.63
CA HIS A 170 25.57 -0.28 -0.96
C HIS A 170 26.43 -0.92 0.14
N PRO A 171 27.54 -1.60 -0.17
CA PRO A 171 28.35 -2.30 0.85
C PRO A 171 28.76 -1.43 2.05
N SER A 172 29.00 -0.12 1.84
CA SER A 172 29.35 0.79 2.93
C SER A 172 28.22 1.05 3.95
N HIS A 173 26.97 0.71 3.61
CA HIS A 173 25.82 0.82 4.51
C HIS A 173 25.94 -0.09 5.75
N ARG A 174 26.72 -1.17 5.64
CA ARG A 174 26.90 -2.17 6.68
C ARG A 174 27.42 -1.54 7.98
N GLY A 175 26.69 -1.73 9.08
CA GLY A 175 26.99 -1.16 10.39
C GLY A 175 26.71 0.35 10.53
N ARG A 176 26.43 1.07 9.44
CA ARG A 176 26.10 2.51 9.45
C ARG A 176 24.58 2.75 9.49
N VAL A 177 23.85 1.98 8.68
CA VAL A 177 22.39 2.03 8.58
C VAL A 177 21.82 0.62 8.65
N CYS A 178 20.60 0.50 9.16
CA CYS A 178 19.95 -0.79 9.29
C CYS A 178 19.23 -1.19 8.00
N CYS A 179 19.59 -2.35 7.45
CA CYS A 179 18.93 -2.94 6.27
C CYS A 179 17.51 -3.47 6.56
N LEU A 180 17.13 -3.64 7.82
CA LEU A 180 15.79 -4.04 8.24
C LEU A 180 14.88 -2.84 8.52
N GLU A 181 15.39 -1.60 8.40
CA GLU A 181 14.61 -0.37 8.67
C GLU A 181 14.58 0.53 7.43
N THR A 182 13.72 0.18 6.49
CA THR A 182 13.43 0.99 5.30
C THR A 182 11.96 0.80 4.91
N PRO A 183 11.28 1.83 4.36
CA PRO A 183 9.88 1.69 3.97
C PRO A 183 9.71 0.69 2.82
N GLU A 184 8.54 0.05 2.75
CA GLU A 184 8.12 -0.71 1.57
C GLU A 184 7.75 0.25 0.42
N GLY A 185 7.94 -0.16 -0.83
CA GLY A 185 7.53 0.60 -2.02
C GLY A 185 8.65 1.43 -2.67
N PRO A 186 8.32 2.50 -3.41
CA PRO A 186 9.29 3.24 -4.25
C PRO A 186 10.48 3.86 -3.48
N ASN A 187 10.33 4.06 -2.17
CA ASN A 187 11.36 4.64 -1.30
C ASN A 187 12.21 3.58 -0.58
N SER A 188 11.96 2.29 -0.81
CA SER A 188 12.75 1.18 -0.26
C SER A 188 14.21 1.35 -0.66
N GLY A 189 15.14 1.26 0.30
CA GLY A 189 16.58 1.46 0.08
C GLY A 189 17.00 2.93 -0.12
N ARG A 190 16.07 3.87 -0.29
CA ARG A 190 16.34 5.31 -0.39
C ARG A 190 16.20 6.03 0.95
N VAL A 191 15.19 5.63 1.72
CA VAL A 191 14.97 6.11 3.10
C VAL A 191 15.50 5.05 4.05
N LEU A 192 16.51 5.41 4.82
CA LEU A 192 17.28 4.53 5.69
C LEU A 192 17.25 5.05 7.14
N HIS A 193 17.64 4.22 8.09
CA HIS A 193 17.74 4.61 9.50
C HIS A 193 19.13 4.26 10.05
N LEU A 194 19.73 5.18 10.80
CA LEU A 194 21.01 4.96 11.46
C LEU A 194 20.97 3.73 12.37
N ALA A 195 21.96 2.85 12.21
CA ALA A 195 22.18 1.73 13.11
C ALA A 195 22.47 2.24 14.54
N THR A 196 22.15 1.45 15.57
CA THR A 196 22.33 1.84 16.97
C THR A 196 23.80 2.04 17.33
N GLY A 197 24.69 1.29 16.69
CA GLY A 197 26.15 1.39 16.79
C GLY A 197 26.79 2.44 15.88
N ALA A 198 26.00 3.35 15.29
CA ALA A 198 26.49 4.41 14.40
C ALA A 198 26.13 5.82 14.91
N GLU A 199 27.05 6.76 14.68
CA GLU A 199 26.90 8.18 15.03
C GLU A 199 27.36 9.08 13.87
N VAL A 200 26.74 10.25 13.72
CA VAL A 200 27.23 11.28 12.79
C VAL A 200 28.26 12.14 13.50
N ARG A 201 29.47 12.22 12.94
CA ARG A 201 30.60 13.03 13.42
C ARG A 201 31.23 13.75 12.25
N ASP A 202 31.43 15.06 12.39
CA ASP A 202 32.08 15.90 11.38
C ASP A 202 31.52 15.70 9.96
N GLY A 203 30.19 15.60 9.85
CA GLY A 203 29.52 15.38 8.56
C GLY A 203 29.65 13.97 7.98
N HIS A 204 30.11 12.97 8.74
CA HIS A 204 30.23 11.59 8.27
C HIS A 204 29.65 10.57 9.27
N ILE A 205 29.27 9.38 8.82
CA ILE A 205 28.78 8.30 9.70
C ILE A 205 29.97 7.48 10.21
N ALA A 206 30.23 7.55 11.50
CA ALA A 206 31.19 6.72 12.21
C ALA A 206 30.50 5.53 12.86
N VAL A 207 31.05 4.32 12.65
CA VAL A 207 30.65 3.12 13.40
C VAL A 207 31.42 3.12 14.72
N VAL A 208 30.69 3.16 15.83
CA VAL A 208 31.22 3.25 17.19
C VAL A 208 31.05 1.96 17.98
N ASP A 209 30.16 1.06 17.51
CA ASP A 209 29.99 -0.30 17.99
C ASP A 209 29.93 -1.25 16.79
N GLU A 210 30.94 -2.12 16.69
CA GLU A 210 31.09 -3.09 15.60
C GLU A 210 30.41 -4.44 15.90
N THR A 211 29.73 -4.58 17.05
CA THR A 211 28.97 -5.79 17.34
C THR A 211 27.83 -5.98 16.34
N PRO A 212 27.42 -7.23 16.05
CA PRO A 212 26.23 -7.50 15.25
C PRO A 212 24.97 -6.75 15.68
N ALA A 213 24.75 -6.63 16.99
CA ALA A 213 23.60 -5.91 17.53
C ALA A 213 23.67 -4.41 17.23
N GLY A 214 24.88 -3.82 17.23
CA GLY A 214 25.13 -2.44 16.83
C GLY A 214 24.77 -2.13 15.37
N ALA A 215 24.72 -3.14 14.48
CA ALA A 215 24.31 -2.97 13.09
C ALA A 215 22.78 -2.90 12.89
N LEU A 216 21.99 -3.23 13.92
CA LEU A 216 20.53 -3.10 13.88
C LEU A 216 20.11 -1.66 14.14
N GLY A 217 18.96 -1.28 13.60
CA GLY A 217 18.30 -0.02 13.91
C GLY A 217 17.57 -0.12 15.25
N LEU A 218 17.01 1.00 15.70
CA LEU A 218 16.37 1.09 17.01
C LEU A 218 15.19 0.12 17.15
N SER A 219 14.35 0.02 16.12
CA SER A 219 13.16 -0.84 16.13
C SER A 219 13.53 -2.30 15.88
N ALA A 220 14.46 -2.58 14.96
CA ALA A 220 14.95 -3.92 14.69
C ALA A 220 15.64 -4.55 15.91
N GLY A 221 16.36 -3.74 16.70
CA GLY A 221 16.95 -4.17 17.97
C GLY A 221 15.94 -4.54 19.06
N MET A 222 14.65 -4.23 18.88
CA MET A 222 13.57 -4.50 19.85
C MET A 222 12.64 -5.65 19.41
N VAL A 223 12.99 -6.36 18.32
CA VAL A 223 12.31 -7.58 17.90
C VAL A 223 13.10 -8.79 18.44
N PRO A 224 12.52 -9.62 19.33
CA PRO A 224 13.18 -10.82 19.80
C PRO A 224 13.33 -11.82 18.65
N LEU A 225 14.42 -12.60 18.65
CA LEU A 225 14.60 -13.71 17.69
C LEU A 225 14.45 -13.26 16.23
N VAL A 226 14.92 -12.05 15.90
CA VAL A 226 14.77 -11.47 14.55
C VAL A 226 15.45 -12.32 13.49
N ASN A 227 16.52 -13.01 13.88
CA ASN A 227 17.27 -13.93 13.04
C ASN A 227 16.50 -15.21 12.64
N HIS A 228 15.39 -15.53 13.30
CA HIS A 228 14.46 -16.61 12.90
C HIS A 228 13.38 -16.14 11.92
N ASN A 229 13.42 -14.86 11.51
CA ASN A 229 12.52 -14.31 10.52
C ASN A 229 13.26 -14.12 9.18
N SER A 230 12.55 -14.29 8.07
CA SER A 230 13.03 -13.77 6.79
C SER A 230 13.21 -12.25 6.90
N PRO A 231 14.28 -11.68 6.32
CA PRO A 231 14.57 -10.25 6.47
C PRO A 231 13.45 -9.34 5.98
N VAL A 232 12.76 -9.73 4.89
CA VAL A 232 11.59 -9.00 4.39
C VAL A 232 10.48 -8.96 5.44
N ARG A 233 10.24 -10.06 6.18
CA ARG A 233 9.24 -10.07 7.26
C ARG A 233 9.72 -9.33 8.50
N ALA A 234 10.99 -9.45 8.87
CA ALA A 234 11.57 -8.65 9.95
C ALA A 234 11.39 -7.14 9.66
N LEU A 235 11.71 -6.71 8.45
CA LEU A 235 11.53 -5.32 7.99
C LEU A 235 10.06 -4.88 8.06
N MET A 236 9.13 -5.71 7.57
CA MET A 236 7.70 -5.43 7.69
C MET A 236 7.28 -5.30 9.16
N GLY A 237 7.73 -6.20 10.04
CA GLY A 237 7.42 -6.17 11.47
C GLY A 237 7.90 -4.88 12.15
N VAL A 238 9.14 -4.50 11.88
CA VAL A 238 9.74 -3.25 12.34
C VAL A 238 8.97 -2.01 11.84
N ASN A 239 8.53 -2.02 10.58
CA ASN A 239 7.71 -0.93 10.05
C ASN A 239 6.33 -0.86 10.72
N MET A 240 5.73 -2.01 11.05
CA MET A 240 4.40 -2.06 11.66
C MET A 240 4.42 -1.60 13.13
N THR A 241 5.46 -1.89 13.93
CA THR A 241 5.51 -1.48 15.35
C THR A 241 5.50 0.03 15.55
N ARG A 242 6.04 0.80 14.59
CA ARG A 242 5.98 2.27 14.58
C ARG A 242 4.57 2.82 14.32
N GLN A 243 3.69 2.00 13.77
CA GLN A 243 2.32 2.36 13.44
C GLN A 243 1.32 1.91 14.52
N TRP A 244 1.79 1.33 15.63
CA TRP A 244 0.93 0.87 16.71
C TRP A 244 0.36 2.04 17.50
N LEU A 245 -0.94 2.00 17.74
CA LEU A 245 -1.64 2.97 18.55
C LEU A 245 -1.30 2.74 20.03
N PRO A 246 -0.99 3.79 20.81
CA PRO A 246 -0.74 3.66 22.23
C PRO A 246 -2.02 3.19 22.94
N LEU A 247 -1.85 2.41 24.02
CA LEU A 247 -2.94 1.86 24.80
C LEU A 247 -3.06 2.63 26.13
N PRO A 248 -4.27 2.84 26.67
CA PRO A 248 -4.46 3.58 27.94
C PRO A 248 -3.70 2.98 29.12
N GLU A 249 -3.61 1.64 29.15
CA GLU A 249 -2.89 0.89 30.17
C GLU A 249 -1.80 0.06 29.47
N PRO A 250 -0.60 0.62 29.21
CA PRO A 250 0.47 -0.10 28.54
C PRO A 250 0.96 -1.28 29.41
N GLU A 251 1.23 -2.44 28.80
CA GLU A 251 1.81 -3.59 29.49
C GLU A 251 3.11 -4.02 28.80
N PRO A 252 4.19 -4.33 29.54
CA PRO A 252 5.39 -4.84 28.93
C PRO A 252 5.20 -6.20 28.26
N ALA A 253 5.96 -6.47 27.19
CA ALA A 253 6.01 -7.80 26.61
C ALA A 253 6.57 -8.83 27.60
N LEU A 254 6.02 -10.05 27.56
CA LEU A 254 6.53 -11.21 28.31
C LEU A 254 7.90 -11.68 27.81
N VAL A 255 8.15 -11.53 26.50
CA VAL A 255 9.44 -11.82 25.86
C VAL A 255 10.07 -10.51 25.42
N ARG A 256 11.29 -10.24 25.92
CA ARG A 256 11.98 -8.96 25.74
C ARG A 256 13.35 -9.17 25.13
N THR A 257 13.88 -8.16 24.45
CA THR A 257 15.24 -8.23 23.90
C THR A 257 16.31 -7.80 24.90
N GLY A 258 15.92 -7.01 25.91
CA GLY A 258 16.83 -6.32 26.81
C GLY A 258 17.28 -4.95 26.26
N ASN A 259 16.85 -4.58 25.06
CA ASN A 259 17.14 -3.30 24.43
C ASN A 259 16.01 -2.28 24.62
N GLU A 260 14.90 -2.67 25.24
CA GLU A 260 13.76 -1.78 25.46
C GLU A 260 14.12 -0.65 26.44
N PRO A 261 13.63 0.58 26.20
CA PRO A 261 13.89 1.71 27.09
C PRO A 261 13.16 1.54 28.43
N ASP A 262 13.67 2.19 29.47
CA ASP A 262 12.96 2.38 30.75
C ASP A 262 11.92 3.52 30.60
N ASP A 263 10.95 3.31 29.71
CA ASP A 263 9.90 4.25 29.37
C ASP A 263 8.59 3.50 29.16
N ALA A 264 7.54 3.87 29.90
CA ALA A 264 6.25 3.21 29.82
C ALA A 264 5.55 3.47 28.47
N GLU A 265 5.79 4.61 27.83
CA GLU A 265 5.18 4.99 26.55
C GLU A 265 5.67 4.13 25.37
N PHE A 266 6.75 3.38 25.56
CA PHE A 266 7.25 2.43 24.59
C PHE A 266 6.25 1.29 24.32
N TRP A 267 5.54 0.83 25.34
CA TRP A 267 4.73 -0.38 25.27
C TRP A 267 3.34 -0.11 24.68
N CYS A 268 3.17 -0.36 23.38
CA CYS A 268 1.92 -0.07 22.65
C CYS A 268 1.09 -1.33 22.30
N GLY A 269 1.36 -2.47 22.93
CA GLY A 269 0.78 -3.76 22.57
C GLY A 269 0.19 -4.53 23.75
N ARG A 270 -0.19 -5.78 23.48
CA ARG A 270 -0.74 -6.74 24.44
C ARG A 270 -0.10 -8.11 24.27
N ASN A 271 0.10 -8.81 25.37
CA ASN A 271 0.43 -10.23 25.38
C ASN A 271 -0.86 -11.02 25.15
N LEU A 272 -1.01 -11.58 23.95
CA LEU A 272 -2.23 -12.27 23.53
C LEU A 272 -1.96 -13.77 23.33
N LEU A 273 -2.82 -14.60 23.91
CA LEU A 273 -2.78 -16.04 23.72
C LEU A 273 -3.18 -16.37 22.27
N THR A 274 -2.17 -16.66 21.45
CA THR A 274 -2.29 -16.83 20.00
C THR A 274 -2.32 -18.31 19.64
N ALA A 275 -3.36 -18.75 18.91
CA ALA A 275 -3.43 -20.06 18.30
C ALA A 275 -3.10 -20.00 16.80
N PHE A 276 -2.19 -20.86 16.35
CA PHE A 276 -1.76 -20.95 14.95
C PHE A 276 -2.54 -22.05 14.20
N ILE A 277 -3.84 -21.84 13.98
CA ILE A 277 -4.75 -22.80 13.35
C ILE A 277 -5.66 -22.11 12.33
N HIS A 278 -6.26 -22.88 11.42
CA HIS A 278 -7.35 -22.38 10.58
C HIS A 278 -8.69 -22.60 11.28
N TRP A 279 -9.55 -21.57 11.28
CA TRP A 279 -10.79 -21.58 12.06
C TRP A 279 -11.99 -21.17 11.22
N LYS A 280 -12.80 -22.17 10.83
CA LYS A 280 -14.13 -21.98 10.22
C LYS A 280 -14.15 -21.04 9.00
N GLY A 281 -13.02 -20.88 8.32
CA GLY A 281 -12.86 -20.00 7.16
C GLY A 281 -12.83 -18.50 7.48
N LEU A 282 -12.87 -18.13 8.77
CA LEU A 282 -12.91 -16.74 9.23
C LEU A 282 -11.54 -16.05 9.21
N ASN A 283 -10.46 -16.84 9.23
CA ASN A 283 -9.07 -16.41 9.12
C ASN A 283 -8.40 -16.89 7.82
N TYR A 284 -9.16 -17.03 6.74
CA TYR A 284 -8.59 -17.39 5.43
C TYR A 284 -7.62 -16.29 4.95
N GLU A 285 -6.49 -16.68 4.32
CA GLU A 285 -5.33 -15.81 4.04
C GLU A 285 -4.84 -15.08 5.31
N ASP A 286 -4.80 -13.74 5.34
CA ASP A 286 -4.34 -12.96 6.50
C ASP A 286 -5.50 -12.40 7.33
N GLY A 287 -6.70 -12.97 7.20
CA GLY A 287 -7.79 -12.71 8.13
C GLY A 287 -7.44 -13.17 9.55
N ILE A 288 -7.91 -12.45 10.57
CA ILE A 288 -7.67 -12.77 11.98
C ILE A 288 -9.01 -12.95 12.70
N VAL A 289 -9.12 -13.96 13.55
CA VAL A 289 -10.24 -14.08 14.49
C VAL A 289 -9.78 -13.63 15.87
N VAL A 290 -10.59 -12.81 16.53
CA VAL A 290 -10.28 -12.23 17.84
C VAL A 290 -11.43 -12.54 18.80
N SER A 291 -11.12 -12.80 20.07
CA SER A 291 -12.14 -12.95 21.12
C SER A 291 -12.72 -11.59 21.53
N GLU A 292 -13.92 -11.55 22.10
CA GLU A 292 -14.53 -10.31 22.59
C GLU A 292 -13.71 -9.65 23.70
N SER A 293 -13.12 -10.44 24.60
CA SER A 293 -12.25 -9.95 25.67
C SER A 293 -10.95 -9.36 25.14
N CYS A 294 -10.36 -9.99 24.11
CA CYS A 294 -9.17 -9.47 23.43
C CYS A 294 -9.48 -8.16 22.69
N ALA A 295 -10.61 -8.08 22.00
CA ALA A 295 -11.05 -6.85 21.33
C ALA A 295 -11.20 -5.67 22.31
N ALA A 296 -11.72 -5.92 23.52
CA ALA A 296 -11.81 -4.91 24.58
C ALA A 296 -10.42 -4.45 25.07
N ARG A 297 -9.46 -5.38 25.20
CA ARG A 297 -8.07 -5.08 25.64
C ARG A 297 -7.28 -4.25 24.61
N LEU A 298 -7.69 -4.25 23.35
CA LEU A 298 -7.08 -3.52 22.22
C LEU A 298 -7.87 -2.27 21.80
N ALA A 299 -8.89 -1.86 22.56
CA ALA A 299 -9.72 -0.70 22.26
C ALA A 299 -8.95 0.61 22.52
N SER A 300 -8.25 1.13 21.50
CA SER A 300 -7.62 2.46 21.52
C SER A 300 -7.39 3.01 20.11
N PRO A 301 -7.62 4.32 19.87
CA PRO A 301 -8.46 5.19 20.70
C PRO A 301 -9.93 4.74 20.67
N ASP A 302 -10.31 4.02 19.63
CA ASP A 302 -11.64 3.47 19.41
C ASP A 302 -11.66 1.95 19.62
N ALA A 303 -12.86 1.39 19.83
CA ALA A 303 -13.09 -0.04 19.88
C ALA A 303 -12.48 -0.77 18.67
N LEU A 304 -12.02 -2.00 18.88
CA LEU A 304 -11.57 -2.86 17.80
C LEU A 304 -12.79 -3.34 16.99
N GLU A 305 -12.78 -3.14 15.68
CA GLU A 305 -13.85 -3.56 14.78
C GLU A 305 -13.33 -4.51 13.69
N PRO A 306 -14.20 -5.35 13.07
CA PRO A 306 -13.83 -6.05 11.86
C PRO A 306 -13.27 -5.08 10.80
N GLY A 307 -12.17 -5.49 10.15
CA GLY A 307 -11.43 -4.68 9.18
C GLY A 307 -10.29 -3.85 9.78
N ASP A 308 -10.24 -3.67 11.10
CA ASP A 308 -9.07 -3.05 11.75
C ASP A 308 -7.84 -3.94 11.56
N LYS A 309 -6.69 -3.33 11.29
CA LYS A 309 -5.44 -4.06 11.06
C LYS A 309 -4.66 -4.25 12.35
N LEU A 310 -4.36 -5.51 12.67
CA LEU A 310 -3.46 -5.93 13.74
C LEU A 310 -2.13 -6.39 13.15
N ALA A 311 -1.06 -6.24 13.93
CA ALA A 311 0.25 -6.77 13.58
C ALA A 311 1.03 -7.19 14.84
N ASN A 312 2.02 -8.07 14.65
CA ASN A 312 3.01 -8.41 15.68
C ASN A 312 4.41 -7.98 15.26
N ARG A 313 5.39 -8.15 16.16
CA ARG A 313 6.80 -7.74 15.94
C ARG A 313 7.53 -8.53 14.86
N HIS A 314 6.96 -9.65 14.39
CA HIS A 314 7.59 -10.60 13.45
C HIS A 314 7.08 -10.46 12.00
N GLY A 315 6.42 -9.35 11.68
CA GLY A 315 5.93 -9.07 10.33
C GLY A 315 4.68 -9.86 9.93
N THR A 316 4.01 -10.49 10.89
CA THR A 316 2.63 -10.93 10.70
C THR A 316 1.72 -9.71 10.83
N LYS A 317 0.87 -9.53 9.82
CA LYS A 317 -0.14 -8.47 9.72
C LYS A 317 -1.41 -9.08 9.15
N GLY A 318 -2.56 -8.57 9.57
CA GLY A 318 -3.86 -9.06 9.13
C GLY A 318 -5.00 -8.18 9.61
N VAL A 319 -6.13 -8.23 8.93
CA VAL A 319 -7.36 -7.54 9.38
C VAL A 319 -8.17 -8.45 10.28
N VAL A 320 -8.84 -7.86 11.26
CA VAL A 320 -9.84 -8.57 12.05
C VAL A 320 -10.98 -9.02 11.12
N GLY A 321 -11.03 -10.31 10.82
CA GLY A 321 -12.10 -10.92 10.05
C GLY A 321 -13.35 -11.08 10.89
N ALA A 322 -13.23 -11.58 12.13
CA ALA A 322 -14.36 -11.75 13.02
C ALA A 322 -13.96 -11.49 14.48
N ILE A 323 -14.89 -10.95 15.25
CA ILE A 323 -14.84 -10.90 16.70
C ILE A 323 -15.88 -11.90 17.20
N LEU A 324 -15.46 -12.91 17.96
CA LEU A 324 -16.34 -13.96 18.47
C LEU A 324 -16.48 -13.85 19.99
N PRO A 325 -17.62 -14.26 20.57
CA PRO A 325 -17.74 -14.42 22.02
C PRO A 325 -16.67 -15.36 22.56
N ASP A 326 -16.18 -15.12 23.78
CA ASP A 326 -15.10 -15.92 24.37
C ASP A 326 -15.49 -17.41 24.42
N ALA A 327 -16.76 -17.70 24.73
CA ALA A 327 -17.31 -19.06 24.78
C ALA A 327 -17.30 -19.79 23.42
N GLU A 328 -17.23 -19.10 22.29
CA GLU A 328 -17.18 -19.71 20.97
C GLU A 328 -15.75 -19.92 20.44
N MET A 329 -14.76 -19.35 21.11
CA MET A 329 -13.35 -19.51 20.76
C MET A 329 -12.88 -20.95 21.08
N PRO A 330 -11.81 -21.44 20.44
CA PRO A 330 -11.13 -22.63 20.93
C PRO A 330 -10.59 -22.42 22.34
N HIS A 331 -10.72 -23.44 23.19
CA HIS A 331 -10.21 -23.42 24.55
C HIS A 331 -9.05 -24.39 24.74
N THR A 332 -8.10 -24.03 25.59
CA THR A 332 -7.06 -24.93 26.10
C THR A 332 -7.63 -25.91 27.13
N GLU A 333 -6.85 -26.91 27.52
CA GLU A 333 -7.28 -27.96 28.47
C GLU A 333 -7.71 -27.39 29.84
N ASP A 334 -7.13 -26.27 30.27
CA ASP A 334 -7.52 -25.55 31.49
C ASP A 334 -8.77 -24.66 31.33
N GLY A 335 -9.45 -24.73 30.17
CA GLY A 335 -10.70 -24.03 29.90
C GLY A 335 -10.53 -22.56 29.51
N ARG A 336 -9.31 -22.13 29.15
CA ARG A 336 -9.03 -20.75 28.74
C ARG A 336 -9.27 -20.58 27.25
N ALA A 337 -10.10 -19.60 26.89
CA ALA A 337 -10.28 -19.19 25.50
C ALA A 337 -9.00 -18.57 24.93
N VAL A 338 -8.69 -18.86 23.67
CA VAL A 338 -7.60 -18.18 22.96
C VAL A 338 -8.01 -16.75 22.60
N ASP A 339 -7.10 -15.80 22.71
CA ASP A 339 -7.36 -14.37 22.42
C ASP A 339 -7.43 -14.09 20.92
N ILE A 340 -6.57 -14.76 20.15
CA ILE A 340 -6.38 -14.52 18.72
C ILE A 340 -6.08 -15.82 17.98
N ILE A 341 -6.68 -15.98 16.80
CA ILE A 341 -6.42 -17.10 15.90
C ILE A 341 -5.85 -16.57 14.59
N PHE A 342 -4.67 -17.06 14.23
CA PHE A 342 -3.95 -16.73 13.01
C PHE A 342 -3.68 -17.99 12.19
N ASP A 343 -3.85 -17.93 10.87
CA ASP A 343 -3.68 -19.10 10.02
C ASP A 343 -2.19 -19.46 9.85
N PHE A 344 -1.83 -20.71 10.15
CA PHE A 344 -0.45 -21.17 10.04
C PHE A 344 0.00 -21.39 8.59
N ILE A 345 -0.94 -21.55 7.65
CA ILE A 345 -0.62 -22.06 6.31
C ILE A 345 0.30 -21.12 5.52
N GLY A 346 0.26 -19.82 5.80
CA GLY A 346 1.15 -18.83 5.18
C GLY A 346 2.56 -18.81 5.78
N MET A 347 2.75 -19.33 6.99
CA MET A 347 3.96 -19.09 7.81
C MET A 347 5.21 -19.70 7.21
N HIS A 348 5.16 -20.92 6.66
CA HIS A 348 6.33 -21.56 6.06
C HIS A 348 6.79 -20.92 4.74
N THR A 349 5.92 -20.14 4.09
CA THR A 349 6.31 -19.36 2.91
C THR A 349 6.87 -17.99 3.25
N ARG A 350 6.50 -17.47 4.43
CA ARG A 350 6.94 -16.17 4.95
C ARG A 350 8.19 -16.29 5.82
N CYS A 351 8.43 -17.47 6.38
CA CYS A 351 9.55 -17.81 7.25
C CYS A 351 9.71 -16.84 8.41
N ASN A 352 8.63 -16.51 9.13
CA ASN A 352 8.66 -15.65 10.32
C ASN A 352 8.46 -16.48 11.60
N PHE A 353 9.37 -17.43 11.84
CA PHE A 353 9.25 -18.42 12.91
C PHE A 353 9.55 -17.85 14.29
N GLY A 354 10.17 -16.66 14.37
CA GLY A 354 10.42 -15.98 15.64
C GLY A 354 9.15 -15.80 16.48
N GLN A 355 7.98 -15.61 15.87
CA GLN A 355 6.71 -15.48 16.61
C GLN A 355 6.25 -16.78 17.26
N VAL A 356 6.61 -17.92 16.67
CA VAL A 356 6.26 -19.25 17.20
C VAL A 356 7.13 -19.55 18.41
N LEU A 357 8.42 -19.19 18.32
CA LEU A 357 9.35 -19.27 19.45
C LEU A 357 8.99 -18.25 20.54
N GLU A 358 8.58 -17.03 20.17
CA GLU A 358 8.04 -16.03 21.10
C GLU A 358 6.83 -16.59 21.85
N ALA A 359 5.90 -17.27 21.17
CA ALA A 359 4.76 -17.93 21.82
C ALA A 359 5.19 -18.95 22.89
N MET A 360 6.25 -19.72 22.63
CA MET A 360 6.78 -20.69 23.60
C MET A 360 7.41 -20.01 24.81
N LEU A 361 8.28 -19.01 24.55
CA LEU A 361 8.92 -18.23 25.61
C LEU A 361 7.89 -17.42 26.41
N GLY A 362 6.83 -16.95 25.78
CA GLY A 362 5.69 -16.28 26.40
C GLY A 362 4.92 -17.21 27.33
N ASN A 363 4.73 -18.49 26.95
CA ASN A 363 4.15 -19.49 27.84
C ASN A 363 5.03 -19.77 29.06
N VAL A 364 6.36 -19.90 28.87
CA VAL A 364 7.32 -20.04 29.98
C VAL A 364 7.24 -18.83 30.90
N ALA A 365 7.23 -17.62 30.34
CA ALA A 365 7.16 -16.39 31.10
C ALA A 365 5.87 -16.28 31.91
N HIS A 366 4.74 -16.64 31.29
CA HIS A 366 3.44 -16.67 31.94
C HIS A 366 3.37 -17.70 33.07
N ALA A 367 3.84 -18.93 32.83
CA ALA A 367 3.84 -20.01 33.82
C ALA A 367 4.76 -19.72 35.02
N THR A 368 5.90 -19.05 34.78
CA THR A 368 6.88 -18.73 35.84
C THR A 368 6.66 -17.36 36.50
N GLY A 369 5.82 -16.50 35.91
CA GLY A 369 5.59 -15.12 36.35
C GLY A 369 6.79 -14.19 36.13
N LYS A 370 7.75 -14.55 35.28
CA LYS A 370 8.99 -13.80 35.02
C LYS A 370 9.16 -13.58 33.52
N PRO A 371 9.52 -12.36 33.07
CA PRO A 371 9.80 -12.13 31.66
C PRO A 371 11.03 -12.93 31.20
N VAL A 372 11.01 -13.37 29.94
CA VAL A 372 12.15 -14.05 29.30
C VAL A 372 12.91 -13.03 28.45
N ILE A 373 14.24 -13.04 28.54
CA ILE A 373 15.11 -12.24 27.67
C ILE A 373 15.56 -13.10 26.48
N ALA A 374 15.26 -12.65 25.28
CA ALA A 374 15.63 -13.24 24.01
C ALA A 374 16.19 -12.14 23.09
N PRO A 375 17.52 -11.94 23.06
CA PRO A 375 18.16 -10.97 22.19
C PRO A 375 17.82 -11.19 20.70
N PRO A 376 17.91 -10.15 19.84
CA PRO A 376 17.49 -10.26 18.45
C PRO A 376 18.30 -11.28 17.63
N LEU A 377 19.61 -11.36 17.85
CA LEU A 377 20.54 -12.17 17.06
C LEU A 377 21.20 -13.30 17.89
N ASP A 378 20.90 -13.41 19.18
CA ASP A 378 21.54 -14.35 20.12
C ASP A 378 20.51 -14.87 21.14
N GLY A 379 19.43 -15.44 20.61
CA GLY A 379 18.35 -16.02 21.42
C GLY A 379 18.67 -17.42 21.96
N PRO A 380 17.85 -17.95 22.88
CA PRO A 380 18.00 -19.32 23.35
C PRO A 380 17.84 -20.33 22.20
N SER A 381 18.66 -21.38 22.20
CA SER A 381 18.51 -22.49 21.23
C SER A 381 17.20 -23.24 21.44
N THR A 382 16.78 -24.01 20.44
CA THR A 382 15.61 -24.87 20.55
C THR A 382 15.67 -25.79 21.77
N GLU A 383 16.81 -26.43 22.01
CA GLU A 383 17.01 -27.33 23.16
C GLU A 383 16.79 -26.58 24.48
N ALA A 384 17.36 -25.38 24.60
CA ALA A 384 17.16 -24.53 25.77
C ALA A 384 15.68 -24.17 25.95
N ILE A 385 14.96 -23.84 24.87
CA ILE A 385 13.51 -23.56 24.93
C ILE A 385 12.74 -24.79 25.42
N ARG A 386 13.07 -26.00 24.95
CA ARG A 386 12.43 -27.26 25.40
C ARG A 386 12.69 -27.55 26.88
N GLU A 387 13.92 -27.30 27.34
CA GLU A 387 14.28 -27.43 28.76
C GLU A 387 13.50 -26.43 29.61
N MET A 388 13.36 -25.18 29.15
CA MET A 388 12.57 -24.14 29.82
C MET A 388 11.08 -24.52 29.89
N LEU A 389 10.50 -25.04 28.80
CA LEU A 389 9.11 -25.54 28.78
C LEU A 389 8.92 -26.66 29.80
N THR A 390 9.81 -27.65 29.79
CA THR A 390 9.75 -28.79 30.71
C THR A 390 9.88 -28.35 32.17
N ALA A 391 10.82 -27.44 32.46
CA ALA A 391 11.02 -26.87 33.78
C ALA A 391 9.81 -26.04 34.26
N ALA A 392 9.05 -25.44 33.34
CA ALA A 392 7.81 -24.71 33.61
C ALA A 392 6.57 -25.62 33.69
N GLY A 393 6.72 -26.95 33.55
CA GLY A 393 5.59 -27.90 33.57
C GLY A 393 4.75 -27.90 32.29
N LEU A 394 5.30 -27.39 31.19
CA LEU A 394 4.65 -27.32 29.88
C LEU A 394 5.13 -28.47 28.97
N PRO A 395 4.35 -28.87 27.94
CA PRO A 395 4.76 -29.90 27.00
C PRO A 395 6.08 -29.57 26.30
N ALA A 396 7.05 -30.49 26.31
CA ALA A 396 8.35 -30.30 25.67
C ALA A 396 8.28 -30.15 24.13
N CYS A 397 7.16 -30.56 23.50
CA CYS A 397 6.90 -30.32 22.09
C CYS A 397 6.35 -28.91 21.82
N GLY A 398 5.96 -28.15 22.85
CA GLY A 398 5.39 -26.82 22.74
C GLY A 398 3.95 -26.76 22.18
N GLN A 399 3.35 -27.91 21.88
CA GLN A 399 1.98 -28.00 21.36
C GLN A 399 1.03 -28.54 22.43
N THR A 400 -0.20 -28.05 22.41
CA THR A 400 -1.28 -28.49 23.29
C THR A 400 -2.54 -28.80 22.49
N ARG A 401 -3.47 -29.56 23.05
CA ARG A 401 -4.76 -29.81 22.40
C ARG A 401 -5.70 -28.64 22.64
N LEU A 402 -6.57 -28.37 21.67
CA LEU A 402 -7.63 -27.38 21.76
C LEU A 402 -8.99 -28.08 21.65
N TRP A 403 -10.01 -27.45 22.23
CA TRP A 403 -11.42 -27.88 22.17
C TRP A 403 -12.24 -26.78 21.52
N ASP A 404 -13.14 -27.12 20.59
CA ASP A 404 -14.05 -26.14 20.00
C ASP A 404 -15.04 -25.65 21.07
N GLY A 405 -15.11 -24.33 21.30
CA GLY A 405 -15.99 -23.76 22.31
C GLY A 405 -17.48 -23.96 22.05
N ARG A 406 -17.89 -24.24 20.79
CA ARG A 406 -19.32 -24.38 20.45
C ARG A 406 -19.90 -25.76 20.76
N ASP A 407 -19.19 -26.83 20.43
CA ASP A 407 -19.68 -28.21 20.64
C ASP A 407 -18.90 -28.97 21.72
N GLY A 408 -17.74 -28.45 22.17
CA GLY A 408 -16.91 -29.05 23.20
C GLY A 408 -16.04 -30.20 22.70
N GLU A 409 -15.99 -30.44 21.39
CA GLU A 409 -15.20 -31.54 20.82
C GLU A 409 -13.71 -31.16 20.72
N PRO A 410 -12.79 -32.09 21.06
CA PRO A 410 -11.36 -31.86 20.89
C PRO A 410 -10.98 -31.84 19.40
N LEU A 411 -10.10 -30.92 19.02
CA LEU A 411 -9.45 -30.96 17.70
C LEU A 411 -8.58 -32.22 17.60
N GLU A 412 -8.46 -32.79 16.40
CA GLU A 412 -7.84 -34.10 16.18
C GLU A 412 -6.34 -34.12 16.49
N ARG A 413 -5.63 -33.03 16.23
CA ARG A 413 -4.18 -32.88 16.46
C ARG A 413 -3.90 -31.78 17.49
N PRO A 414 -2.77 -31.88 18.23
CA PRO A 414 -2.31 -30.76 19.05
C PRO A 414 -1.86 -29.60 18.15
N SER A 415 -2.06 -28.39 18.65
CA SER A 415 -1.78 -27.13 17.98
C SER A 415 -0.80 -26.29 18.80
N THR A 416 -0.10 -25.39 18.12
CA THR A 416 0.77 -24.42 18.79
C THR A 416 -0.07 -23.26 19.29
N VAL A 417 0.03 -23.01 20.60
CA VAL A 417 -0.69 -21.94 21.29
C VAL A 417 0.27 -21.28 22.26
N GLY A 418 0.34 -19.95 22.26
CA GLY A 418 1.12 -19.24 23.29
C GLY A 418 1.06 -17.72 23.19
N TYR A 419 1.65 -17.06 24.18
CA TYR A 419 1.59 -15.60 24.29
C TYR A 419 2.54 -14.90 23.32
N VAL A 420 1.98 -14.10 22.42
CA VAL A 420 2.69 -13.27 21.44
C VAL A 420 2.33 -11.81 21.67
N TYR A 421 3.27 -10.89 21.43
CA TYR A 421 3.02 -9.46 21.62
C TYR A 421 2.46 -8.80 20.35
N TRP A 422 1.21 -8.36 20.41
CA TRP A 422 0.45 -7.78 19.28
C TRP A 422 0.03 -6.33 19.54
N GLY A 423 -0.10 -5.55 18.48
CA GLY A 423 -0.63 -4.18 18.55
C GLY A 423 -1.67 -3.88 17.48
N LYS A 424 -2.57 -2.94 17.81
CA LYS A 424 -3.52 -2.33 16.86
C LYS A 424 -2.81 -1.21 16.10
N THR A 425 -2.88 -1.24 14.78
CA THR A 425 -2.23 -0.22 13.95
C THR A 425 -3.14 1.00 13.73
N VAL A 426 -2.58 2.13 13.27
CA VAL A 426 -3.34 3.30 12.81
C VAL A 426 -4.29 3.00 11.63
N HIS A 427 -4.17 1.84 10.99
CA HIS A 427 -4.99 1.44 9.87
C HIS A 427 -6.31 0.80 10.31
N THR A 428 -7.23 1.64 10.80
CA THR A 428 -8.59 1.24 11.18
C THR A 428 -9.54 1.21 9.98
N ALA A 429 -10.63 0.45 10.10
CA ALA A 429 -11.62 0.26 9.03
C ALA A 429 -12.47 1.51 8.79
N ARG A 430 -12.91 2.18 9.87
CA ARG A 430 -13.86 3.31 9.83
C ARG A 430 -13.46 4.44 8.90
N PRO A 431 -12.22 5.00 8.92
CA PRO A 431 -11.84 6.10 8.03
C PRO A 431 -11.80 5.70 6.54
N LYS A 432 -11.75 4.39 6.26
CA LYS A 432 -11.74 3.83 4.91
C LYS A 432 -13.15 3.52 4.39
N LEU A 433 -14.16 3.50 5.27
CA LEU A 433 -15.56 3.37 4.90
C LEU A 433 -16.06 4.69 4.31
N ALA A 434 -16.37 4.70 3.03
CA ALA A 434 -16.89 5.89 2.38
C ALA A 434 -17.85 5.52 1.26
N ARG A 435 -18.81 6.41 1.00
CA ARG A 435 -19.80 6.29 -0.06
C ARG A 435 -19.99 7.61 -0.76
N TRP A 436 -20.36 7.54 -2.03
CA TRP A 436 -20.60 8.69 -2.87
C TRP A 436 -21.80 8.45 -3.75
N THR A 437 -22.85 9.20 -3.46
CA THR A 437 -24.00 9.40 -4.32
C THR A 437 -23.98 10.83 -4.85
N ALA A 438 -24.79 11.12 -5.85
CA ALA A 438 -24.95 12.46 -6.39
C ALA A 438 -25.72 13.39 -5.43
N ASP A 439 -25.22 13.61 -4.21
CA ASP A 439 -25.85 14.42 -3.16
C ASP A 439 -25.05 15.68 -2.79
N GLY A 440 -24.21 16.18 -3.71
CA GLY A 440 -23.82 17.60 -3.75
C GLY A 440 -22.52 18.02 -3.07
N THR A 441 -21.49 17.17 -2.98
CA THR A 441 -20.15 17.64 -2.57
C THR A 441 -19.12 17.61 -3.72
N PRO A 442 -18.30 18.67 -3.94
CA PRO A 442 -17.31 18.69 -5.03
C PRO A 442 -16.21 17.63 -4.87
N GLY A 443 -15.92 16.90 -5.95
CA GLY A 443 -14.75 15.99 -6.10
C GLY A 443 -14.91 14.56 -5.58
N ARG A 444 -16.06 13.91 -5.75
CA ARG A 444 -16.46 12.78 -4.89
C ARG A 444 -16.99 11.54 -5.61
N GLY A 445 -16.15 10.52 -5.72
CA GLY A 445 -16.46 9.17 -6.18
C GLY A 445 -15.26 8.24 -5.94
N CYS A 446 -15.40 6.95 -6.21
CA CYS A 446 -14.22 6.10 -6.39
C CYS A 446 -13.59 6.40 -7.75
N ARG A 447 -12.26 6.35 -7.82
CA ARG A 447 -11.52 6.52 -9.06
C ARG A 447 -11.57 5.23 -9.89
N GLN A 448 -11.89 5.35 -11.18
CA GLN A 448 -11.58 4.35 -12.21
C GLN A 448 -10.71 4.99 -13.29
N GLY A 449 -9.49 4.50 -13.44
CA GLY A 449 -8.48 5.05 -14.34
C GLY A 449 -8.31 4.20 -15.60
N GLU A 450 -7.13 4.33 -16.22
CA GLU A 450 -6.72 3.62 -17.44
C GLU A 450 -6.82 2.09 -17.31
N LEU A 451 -6.36 1.55 -16.19
CA LEU A 451 -6.28 0.11 -16.00
C LEU A 451 -7.66 -0.52 -15.86
N GLU A 452 -8.57 0.17 -15.17
CA GLU A 452 -9.99 -0.22 -15.07
C GLU A 452 -10.68 -0.15 -16.43
N TRP A 453 -10.34 0.86 -17.24
CA TRP A 453 -10.84 0.97 -18.63
C TRP A 453 -10.46 -0.26 -19.42
N TYR A 454 -9.19 -0.66 -19.40
CA TYR A 454 -8.73 -1.86 -20.10
C TYR A 454 -9.33 -3.16 -19.54
N ALA A 455 -9.53 -3.25 -18.22
CA ALA A 455 -10.18 -4.41 -17.62
C ALA A 455 -11.63 -4.60 -18.12
N LEU A 456 -12.41 -3.51 -18.21
CA LEU A 456 -13.76 -3.52 -18.79
C LEU A 456 -13.73 -3.79 -20.30
N ARG A 457 -12.80 -3.15 -21.02
CA ARG A 457 -12.61 -3.32 -22.47
C ARG A 457 -12.27 -4.77 -22.83
N ALA A 458 -11.46 -5.45 -22.02
CA ALA A 458 -11.11 -6.86 -22.19
C ALA A 458 -12.32 -7.82 -22.13
N ARG A 459 -13.45 -7.34 -21.61
CA ARG A 459 -14.72 -8.09 -21.50
C ARG A 459 -15.82 -7.53 -22.40
N ASP A 460 -15.47 -6.61 -23.31
CA ASP A 460 -16.42 -5.91 -24.18
C ASP A 460 -17.62 -5.33 -23.40
N ALA A 461 -17.38 -4.82 -22.18
CA ALA A 461 -18.42 -4.31 -21.29
C ALA A 461 -18.80 -2.85 -21.62
N HIS A 462 -19.27 -2.62 -22.85
CA HIS A 462 -19.45 -1.30 -23.43
C HIS A 462 -20.55 -0.48 -22.74
N GLU A 463 -21.67 -1.09 -22.36
CA GLU A 463 -22.74 -0.40 -21.61
C GLU A 463 -22.23 0.07 -20.26
N THR A 464 -21.48 -0.80 -19.59
CA THR A 464 -20.85 -0.51 -18.31
C THR A 464 -19.82 0.62 -18.44
N MET A 465 -19.05 0.65 -19.54
CA MET A 465 -18.08 1.70 -19.81
C MET A 465 -18.75 3.05 -20.09
N LEU A 466 -19.76 3.09 -20.98
CA LEU A 466 -20.52 4.32 -21.27
C LEU A 466 -21.20 4.86 -20.01
N GLU A 467 -21.72 3.98 -19.16
CA GLU A 467 -22.34 4.39 -17.91
C GLU A 467 -21.31 4.92 -16.92
N THR A 468 -20.17 4.24 -16.76
CA THR A 468 -19.11 4.59 -15.79
C THR A 468 -18.41 5.89 -16.15
N TYR A 469 -18.04 6.05 -17.43
CA TYR A 469 -17.24 7.17 -17.91
C TYR A 469 -18.09 8.31 -18.47
N GLY A 470 -19.37 8.05 -18.74
CA GLY A 470 -20.41 9.03 -19.10
C GLY A 470 -21.35 9.29 -17.93
N LEU A 471 -22.50 8.60 -17.87
CA LEU A 471 -23.63 8.92 -16.99
C LEU A 471 -23.27 9.10 -15.51
N ARG A 472 -22.47 8.19 -14.94
CA ARG A 472 -22.07 8.20 -13.53
C ARG A 472 -20.80 9.00 -13.26
N ASN A 473 -20.16 9.58 -14.28
CA ASN A 473 -19.03 10.47 -14.09
C ASN A 473 -19.48 11.71 -13.30
N VAL A 474 -18.75 12.08 -12.25
CA VAL A 474 -19.15 13.23 -11.40
C VAL A 474 -19.13 14.56 -12.13
N ASP A 475 -18.38 14.65 -13.23
CA ASP A 475 -18.32 15.84 -14.08
C ASP A 475 -19.36 15.80 -15.23
N ALA A 476 -20.23 14.78 -15.27
CA ALA A 476 -21.24 14.69 -16.31
C ALA A 476 -22.32 15.77 -16.16
N PRO A 477 -22.88 16.28 -17.27
CA PRO A 477 -24.03 17.18 -17.22
C PRO A 477 -25.21 16.57 -16.45
N GLY A 478 -25.69 17.29 -15.44
CA GLY A 478 -26.81 16.86 -14.59
C GLY A 478 -26.45 15.76 -13.59
N ALA A 479 -25.16 15.50 -13.34
CA ALA A 479 -24.70 14.53 -12.35
C ALA A 479 -25.27 14.83 -10.96
N GLU A 480 -25.41 16.10 -10.58
CA GLU A 480 -25.93 16.56 -9.28
C GLU A 480 -27.39 16.18 -9.01
N SER A 481 -28.17 15.89 -10.06
CA SER A 481 -29.59 15.49 -9.95
C SER A 481 -29.80 14.00 -10.22
N LEU A 482 -28.72 13.23 -10.45
CA LEU A 482 -28.82 11.85 -10.89
C LEU A 482 -29.53 10.95 -9.86
N ALA A 483 -29.31 11.19 -8.56
CA ALA A 483 -29.99 10.46 -7.50
C ALA A 483 -31.50 10.72 -7.48
N GLU A 484 -31.92 11.97 -7.65
CA GLU A 484 -33.34 12.34 -7.71
C GLU A 484 -34.02 11.77 -8.95
N ARG A 485 -33.35 11.84 -10.11
CA ARG A 485 -33.81 11.25 -11.37
C ARG A 485 -34.00 9.73 -11.24
N LEU A 486 -33.05 9.04 -10.61
CA LEU A 486 -33.12 7.60 -10.38
C LEU A 486 -34.26 7.21 -9.42
N ALA A 487 -34.53 8.04 -8.42
CA ALA A 487 -35.66 7.86 -7.52
C ALA A 487 -37.02 8.08 -8.23
N ALA A 488 -37.07 8.99 -9.21
CA ALA A 488 -38.27 9.27 -9.98
C ALA A 488 -38.57 8.23 -11.06
N GLY A 489 -37.55 7.56 -11.62
CA GLY A 489 -37.73 6.55 -12.67
C GLY A 489 -36.42 5.96 -13.21
N PRO A 490 -36.50 5.08 -14.22
CA PRO A 490 -35.32 4.59 -14.93
C PRO A 490 -34.50 5.73 -15.57
N VAL A 491 -33.19 5.51 -15.69
CA VAL A 491 -32.24 6.44 -16.32
C VAL A 491 -31.58 5.80 -17.54
N GLU A 492 -31.24 6.62 -18.52
CA GLU A 492 -30.59 6.21 -19.78
C GLU A 492 -29.17 6.80 -19.87
N GLN A 493 -28.37 6.25 -20.79
CA GLN A 493 -27.00 6.71 -21.09
C GLN A 493 -27.00 8.19 -21.52
N LEU A 494 -25.88 8.87 -21.24
CA LEU A 494 -25.66 10.24 -21.72
C LEU A 494 -25.42 10.22 -23.24
N PRO A 495 -26.05 11.10 -24.03
CA PRO A 495 -25.65 11.27 -25.43
C PRO A 495 -24.23 11.84 -25.52
N PRO A 496 -23.49 11.59 -26.63
CA PRO A 496 -22.20 12.22 -26.85
C PRO A 496 -22.31 13.76 -26.93
N PRO A 497 -21.24 14.50 -26.59
CA PRO A 497 -19.92 14.01 -26.21
C PRO A 497 -19.81 13.56 -24.74
N SER A 498 -18.87 12.65 -24.46
CA SER A 498 -18.54 12.26 -23.10
C SER A 498 -17.92 13.43 -22.29
N PRO A 499 -17.96 13.37 -20.95
CA PRO A 499 -17.29 14.36 -20.10
C PRO A 499 -15.77 14.45 -20.33
N ALA A 500 -15.11 13.32 -20.58
CA ALA A 500 -13.67 13.29 -20.83
C ALA A 500 -13.31 13.97 -22.16
N PHE A 501 -14.12 13.75 -23.20
CA PHE A 501 -13.95 14.42 -24.49
C PHE A 501 -14.17 15.93 -24.36
N ALA A 502 -15.23 16.35 -23.66
CA ALA A 502 -15.50 17.77 -23.44
C ALA A 502 -14.34 18.48 -22.70
N ARG A 503 -13.77 17.85 -21.67
CA ARG A 503 -12.57 18.38 -20.97
C ARG A 503 -11.36 18.47 -21.88
N LEU A 504 -11.12 17.46 -22.72
CA LEU A 504 -10.03 17.48 -23.69
C LEU A 504 -10.20 18.62 -24.72
N ALA A 505 -11.41 18.79 -25.23
CA ALA A 505 -11.75 19.87 -26.16
C ALA A 505 -11.51 21.24 -25.51
N GLU A 506 -11.92 21.45 -24.26
CA GLU A 506 -11.64 22.69 -23.52
C GLU A 506 -10.14 22.94 -23.34
N GLN A 507 -9.37 21.91 -22.97
CA GLN A 507 -7.91 22.01 -22.82
C GLN A 507 -7.22 22.40 -24.13
N LEU A 508 -7.61 21.77 -25.24
CA LEU A 508 -7.05 22.08 -26.56
C LEU A 508 -7.51 23.45 -27.09
N ARG A 509 -8.72 23.90 -26.73
CA ARG A 509 -9.21 25.24 -27.06
C ARG A 509 -8.30 26.32 -26.50
N LYS A 510 -7.73 26.14 -25.29
CA LYS A 510 -6.75 27.08 -24.70
C LYS A 510 -5.50 27.24 -25.58
N ALA A 511 -5.16 26.22 -26.36
CA ALA A 511 -4.04 26.23 -27.31
C ALA A 511 -4.44 26.72 -28.71
N GLY A 512 -5.68 27.17 -28.91
CA GLY A 512 -6.19 27.59 -30.22
C GLY A 512 -6.53 26.42 -31.15
N ILE A 513 -6.83 25.24 -30.60
CA ILE A 513 -7.23 24.04 -31.37
C ILE A 513 -8.70 23.70 -31.09
N SER A 514 -9.50 23.54 -32.14
CA SER A 514 -10.90 23.08 -32.07
C SER A 514 -10.99 21.57 -32.27
N MET A 515 -11.96 20.96 -31.59
CA MET A 515 -12.40 19.58 -31.78
C MET A 515 -13.91 19.55 -31.97
N ASP A 516 -14.36 19.31 -33.19
CA ASP A 516 -15.78 19.34 -33.55
C ASP A 516 -16.26 17.92 -33.85
N LEU A 517 -17.14 17.40 -32.99
CA LEU A 517 -17.75 16.08 -33.15
C LEU A 517 -19.02 16.17 -34.02
N ASP A 518 -19.07 15.38 -35.09
CA ASP A 518 -20.25 15.23 -35.94
C ASP A 518 -20.52 13.75 -36.32
N ARG A 519 -21.38 13.52 -37.33
CA ARG A 519 -21.69 12.16 -37.81
C ARG A 519 -20.53 11.50 -38.57
N ALA A 520 -19.62 12.28 -39.14
CA ALA A 520 -18.48 11.81 -39.93
C ALA A 520 -17.26 11.50 -39.05
N GLY A 521 -17.17 12.09 -37.85
CA GLY A 521 -16.09 11.84 -36.91
C GLY A 521 -15.77 13.04 -36.03
N VAL A 522 -14.50 13.20 -35.67
CA VAL A 522 -13.99 14.39 -34.95
C VAL A 522 -13.09 15.20 -35.89
N ALA A 523 -13.53 16.39 -36.26
CA ALA A 523 -12.74 17.32 -37.07
C ALA A 523 -11.83 18.18 -36.18
N PHE A 524 -10.58 18.35 -36.60
CA PHE A 524 -9.59 19.19 -35.92
C PHE A 524 -9.28 20.41 -36.76
N SER A 525 -9.23 21.59 -36.14
CA SER A 525 -8.86 22.83 -36.84
C SER A 525 -8.22 23.84 -35.90
N LEU A 526 -7.47 24.80 -36.47
CA LEU A 526 -7.05 25.98 -35.73
C LEU A 526 -8.23 26.94 -35.55
N VAL A 527 -8.43 27.40 -34.33
CA VAL A 527 -9.52 28.32 -33.97
C VAL A 527 -9.26 29.70 -34.60
N ALA A 528 -10.24 30.22 -35.32
CA ALA A 528 -10.19 31.59 -35.83
C ALA A 528 -10.46 32.60 -34.67
N PRO A 529 -9.82 33.78 -34.67
CA PRO A 529 -10.02 34.76 -33.61
C PRO A 529 -11.49 35.15 -33.44
N GLY A 530 -11.99 34.98 -32.21
CA GLY A 530 -13.31 35.42 -31.79
C GLY A 530 -13.33 36.90 -31.34
N PRO A 531 -14.52 37.52 -31.25
CA PRO A 531 -14.65 38.90 -30.79
C PRO A 531 -14.25 39.12 -29.33
N ASP A 532 -14.31 38.07 -28.51
CA ASP A 532 -14.01 38.10 -27.07
C ASP A 532 -12.61 37.54 -26.73
N ASP A 533 -11.82 37.18 -27.74
CA ASP A 533 -10.48 36.62 -27.53
C ASP A 533 -9.49 37.69 -27.05
N LEU A 534 -8.59 37.28 -26.15
CA LEU A 534 -7.47 38.14 -25.76
C LEU A 534 -6.47 38.22 -26.92
N SER A 535 -6.41 39.37 -27.58
CA SER A 535 -5.35 39.66 -28.54
C SER A 535 -4.00 39.80 -27.84
N LEU A 536 -3.01 39.04 -28.30
CA LEU A 536 -1.68 39.01 -27.69
C LEU A 536 -0.86 40.21 -28.18
N ALA A 537 -0.14 40.85 -27.25
CA ALA A 537 0.67 42.05 -27.50
C ALA A 537 1.73 41.85 -28.59
N THR A 538 2.22 40.62 -28.73
CA THR A 538 3.11 40.16 -29.78
C THR A 538 2.77 38.70 -30.11
N PRO A 539 2.95 38.23 -31.35
CA PRO A 539 2.79 36.82 -31.67
C PRO A 539 3.73 35.95 -30.83
N ILE A 540 3.18 34.93 -30.17
CA ILE A 540 3.95 34.00 -29.33
C ILE A 540 4.03 32.64 -30.02
N PRO A 541 5.21 32.02 -30.13
CA PRO A 541 5.32 30.64 -30.62
C PRO A 541 4.42 29.70 -29.83
N HIS A 542 3.70 28.85 -30.53
CA HIS A 542 2.76 27.93 -29.90
C HIS A 542 3.52 26.99 -28.95
N PRO A 543 3.03 26.73 -27.71
CA PRO A 543 3.79 26.00 -26.69
C PRO A 543 4.22 24.59 -27.05
N TRP A 544 3.56 23.98 -28.05
CA TRP A 544 3.87 22.64 -28.57
C TRP A 544 4.48 22.65 -29.99
N PHE A 545 4.44 23.79 -30.70
CA PHE A 545 4.82 23.96 -32.12
C PHE A 545 5.45 25.33 -32.36
N SER A 546 6.77 25.38 -32.55
CA SER A 546 7.48 26.65 -32.75
C SER A 546 7.17 27.34 -34.09
N ASP A 547 6.61 26.60 -35.06
CA ASP A 547 6.25 27.08 -36.40
C ASP A 547 4.84 27.67 -36.48
N ILE A 548 4.00 27.48 -35.46
CA ILE A 548 2.68 28.11 -35.33
C ILE A 548 2.83 29.26 -34.33
N SER A 549 2.28 30.44 -34.64
CA SER A 549 2.23 31.57 -33.71
C SER A 549 0.82 31.80 -33.21
N LEU A 550 0.66 31.81 -31.89
CA LEU A 550 -0.54 32.28 -31.22
C LEU A 550 -0.57 33.80 -31.30
N THR A 551 -1.68 34.32 -31.81
CA THR A 551 -1.96 35.77 -31.87
C THR A 551 -3.12 36.17 -30.96
N HIS A 552 -3.94 35.19 -30.57
CA HIS A 552 -5.13 35.36 -29.76
C HIS A 552 -5.25 34.17 -28.81
N LEU A 553 -5.86 34.39 -27.65
CA LEU A 553 -6.21 33.32 -26.73
C LEU A 553 -7.70 33.40 -26.37
N PRO A 554 -8.44 32.30 -26.54
CA PRO A 554 -9.84 32.30 -26.15
C PRO A 554 -9.98 32.34 -24.63
N PRO A 555 -10.92 33.15 -24.10
CA PRO A 555 -11.17 33.19 -22.67
C PRO A 555 -11.74 31.83 -22.20
N PRO A 556 -11.38 31.40 -20.97
CA PRO A 556 -11.97 30.22 -20.38
C PRO A 556 -13.44 30.47 -20.06
N ASP A 557 -14.26 29.42 -20.11
CA ASP A 557 -15.70 29.52 -19.79
C ASP A 557 -15.95 29.70 -18.28
N ARG A 558 -14.91 29.54 -17.46
CA ARG A 558 -14.91 29.69 -15.99
C ARG A 558 -13.66 30.46 -15.55
N ARG A 559 -13.69 31.04 -14.35
CA ARG A 559 -12.55 31.76 -13.77
C ARG A 559 -11.31 30.84 -13.68
N ASP A 560 -10.23 31.19 -14.37
CA ASP A 560 -8.92 30.50 -14.33
C ASP A 560 -7.84 31.53 -13.99
N ASP A 561 -7.23 31.42 -12.81
CA ASP A 561 -6.24 32.39 -12.33
C ASP A 561 -5.00 32.47 -13.25
N ARG A 562 -4.66 31.39 -13.98
CA ARG A 562 -3.58 31.42 -14.98
C ARG A 562 -3.94 32.28 -16.17
N PHE A 563 -5.23 32.35 -16.54
CA PHE A 563 -5.67 33.26 -17.59
C PHE A 563 -5.53 34.72 -17.14
N GLU A 564 -5.84 35.02 -15.88
CA GLU A 564 -5.58 36.35 -15.32
C GLU A 564 -4.08 36.69 -15.30
N MET A 565 -3.21 35.72 -14.98
CA MET A 565 -1.76 35.89 -15.12
C MET A 565 -1.35 36.20 -16.57
N VAL A 566 -1.98 35.54 -17.55
CA VAL A 566 -1.76 35.84 -18.98
C VAL A 566 -2.22 37.27 -19.31
N ILE A 567 -3.38 37.72 -18.82
CA ILE A 567 -3.85 39.11 -19.02
C ILE A 567 -2.84 40.11 -18.43
N GLN A 568 -2.32 39.85 -17.24
CA GLN A 568 -1.34 40.72 -16.59
C GLN A 568 0.01 40.71 -17.33
N ALA A 569 0.46 39.55 -17.77
CA ALA A 569 1.66 39.41 -18.59
C ALA A 569 1.50 40.11 -19.94
N ASN A 570 0.31 40.03 -20.56
CA ASN A 570 -0.01 40.70 -21.82
C ASN A 570 0.05 42.22 -21.68
N ARG A 571 -0.56 42.79 -20.63
CA ARG A 571 -0.45 44.22 -20.32
C ARG A 571 0.99 44.67 -20.06
N ARG A 572 1.83 43.81 -19.49
CA ARG A 572 3.26 44.08 -19.32
C ARG A 572 3.99 44.03 -20.65
N ALA A 573 3.69 43.05 -21.49
CA ALA A 573 4.25 42.92 -22.83
C ALA A 573 3.86 44.10 -23.73
N GLU A 574 2.62 44.60 -23.66
CA GLU A 574 2.17 45.82 -24.37
C GLU A 574 3.07 47.03 -24.05
N ARG A 575 3.47 47.20 -22.78
CA ARG A 575 4.39 48.27 -22.36
C ARG A 575 5.80 48.06 -22.92
N LEU A 576 6.32 46.83 -22.86
CA LEU A 576 7.65 46.50 -23.39
C LEU A 576 7.72 46.69 -24.92
N VAL A 577 6.67 46.30 -25.65
CA VAL A 577 6.56 46.57 -27.09
C VAL A 577 6.53 48.08 -27.37
N ALA A 578 5.84 48.88 -26.55
CA ALA A 578 5.86 50.34 -26.68
C ALA A 578 7.24 50.97 -26.36
N GLU A 579 8.08 50.27 -25.61
CA GLU A 579 9.47 50.63 -25.28
C GLU A 579 10.50 50.03 -26.26
N ASP A 580 10.05 49.43 -27.37
CA ASP A 580 10.88 48.76 -28.40
C ASP A 580 11.62 47.50 -27.92
N ASP A 581 11.21 46.91 -26.78
CA ASP A 581 11.71 45.64 -26.23
C ASP A 581 10.79 44.45 -26.61
N SER A 582 10.82 44.08 -27.89
CA SER A 582 10.02 42.96 -28.40
C SER A 582 10.47 41.59 -27.88
N GLU A 583 11.74 41.44 -27.52
CA GLU A 583 12.31 40.19 -27.01
C GLU A 583 11.87 39.95 -25.56
N GLY A 584 11.96 40.96 -24.69
CA GLY A 584 11.43 40.92 -23.33
C GLY A 584 9.91 40.75 -23.30
N ALA A 585 9.17 41.39 -24.22
CA ALA A 585 7.74 41.19 -24.38
C ALA A 585 7.38 39.72 -24.70
N THR A 586 8.12 39.13 -25.65
CA THR A 586 7.94 37.71 -26.05
C THR A 586 8.27 36.77 -24.90
N GLN A 587 9.33 37.04 -24.12
CA GLN A 587 9.74 36.20 -23.01
C GLN A 587 8.73 36.20 -21.86
N VAL A 588 8.29 37.39 -21.42
CA VAL A 588 7.33 37.55 -20.31
C VAL A 588 5.98 36.95 -20.67
N LEU A 589 5.47 37.25 -21.87
CA LEU A 589 4.18 36.74 -22.32
C LEU A 589 4.26 35.24 -22.63
N GLY A 590 5.33 34.78 -23.28
CA GLY A 590 5.55 33.38 -23.64
C GLY A 590 5.54 32.43 -22.44
N GLY A 591 6.18 32.83 -21.33
CA GLY A 591 6.14 32.04 -20.08
C GLY A 591 4.74 31.89 -19.50
N ALA A 592 3.96 32.97 -19.46
CA ALA A 592 2.59 32.95 -18.96
C ALA A 592 1.65 32.14 -19.86
N VAL A 593 1.73 32.33 -21.19
CA VAL A 593 0.95 31.57 -22.17
C VAL A 593 1.29 30.08 -22.12
N ALA A 594 2.57 29.73 -22.05
CA ALA A 594 2.99 28.34 -21.93
C ALA A 594 2.46 27.68 -20.64
N SER A 595 2.46 28.41 -19.52
CA SER A 595 1.89 27.94 -18.25
C SER A 595 0.38 27.72 -18.32
N TYR A 596 -0.36 28.66 -18.93
CA TYR A 596 -1.81 28.56 -19.13
C TYR A 596 -2.20 27.40 -20.04
N VAL A 597 -1.54 27.27 -21.20
CA VAL A 597 -1.83 26.23 -22.20
C VAL A 597 -1.42 24.85 -21.72
N ARG A 598 -0.26 24.69 -21.07
CA ARG A 598 0.23 23.38 -20.64
C ARG A 598 -0.61 22.75 -19.54
N GLY A 599 -1.24 23.57 -18.69
CA GLY A 599 -2.33 23.16 -17.81
C GLY A 599 -2.13 21.83 -17.06
N PRO A 600 -3.21 21.13 -16.69
CA PRO A 600 -3.16 19.69 -16.43
C PRO A 600 -2.80 18.93 -17.72
N GLY A 601 -2.06 17.83 -17.62
CA GLY A 601 -1.52 17.14 -18.80
C GLY A 601 -2.59 16.46 -19.68
N ILE A 602 -2.61 16.77 -20.98
CA ILE A 602 -3.48 16.13 -21.99
C ILE A 602 -3.40 14.60 -21.92
N GLY A 603 -2.19 14.06 -21.72
CA GLY A 603 -2.00 12.62 -21.58
C GLY A 603 -2.72 12.00 -20.39
N GLU A 604 -2.93 12.74 -19.29
CA GLU A 604 -3.71 12.28 -18.14
C GLU A 604 -5.21 12.27 -18.46
N THR A 605 -5.71 13.29 -19.17
CA THR A 605 -7.11 13.34 -19.64
C THR A 605 -7.42 12.16 -20.56
N LEU A 606 -6.50 11.82 -21.48
CA LEU A 606 -6.63 10.67 -22.39
C LEU A 606 -6.51 9.32 -21.69
N ARG A 607 -5.59 9.19 -20.73
CA ARG A 607 -5.37 7.95 -19.98
C ARG A 607 -6.35 7.76 -18.82
N GLY A 608 -7.16 8.77 -18.51
CA GLY A 608 -8.27 8.66 -17.59
C GLY A 608 -7.89 8.73 -16.10
N GLY A 609 -8.78 9.38 -15.37
CA GLY A 609 -8.82 9.45 -13.91
C GLY A 609 -10.22 9.89 -13.52
N ASN A 610 -11.21 9.04 -13.78
CA ASN A 610 -12.60 9.42 -13.61
C ASN A 610 -13.05 9.14 -12.19
N GLN A 611 -13.71 10.13 -11.60
CA GLN A 611 -14.43 9.99 -10.34
C GLN A 611 -15.85 9.54 -10.69
N VAL A 612 -16.29 8.42 -10.11
CA VAL A 612 -17.55 7.77 -10.48
C VAL A 612 -18.51 7.84 -9.29
N SER A 613 -19.70 8.38 -9.50
CA SER A 613 -20.81 8.40 -8.52
C SER A 613 -21.49 7.02 -8.41
N PHE A 614 -22.38 6.85 -7.42
CA PHE A 614 -22.94 5.53 -7.07
C PHE A 614 -21.83 4.51 -6.80
N SER A 615 -20.86 4.97 -6.03
CA SER A 615 -19.70 4.20 -5.64
C SER A 615 -19.45 4.27 -4.14
N ALA A 616 -18.73 3.28 -3.63
CA ALA A 616 -18.34 3.21 -2.23
C ALA A 616 -17.01 2.49 -2.09
N ARG A 617 -16.40 2.57 -0.92
CA ARG A 617 -15.22 1.80 -0.55
C ARG A 617 -15.28 1.34 0.89
N ALA A 618 -14.65 0.22 1.17
CA ALA A 618 -14.36 -0.25 2.52
C ALA A 618 -13.15 -1.19 2.51
N VAL A 619 -12.71 -1.57 3.71
CA VAL A 619 -11.75 -2.66 3.88
C VAL A 619 -12.43 -3.99 3.56
N LEU A 620 -11.68 -4.89 2.92
CA LEU A 620 -12.10 -6.24 2.60
C LEU A 620 -11.85 -7.18 3.80
N ALA A 621 -12.79 -8.07 4.09
CA ALA A 621 -12.66 -9.10 5.12
C ALA A 621 -13.21 -10.47 4.66
N PRO A 622 -12.77 -11.59 5.25
CA PRO A 622 -13.29 -12.91 4.91
C PRO A 622 -14.81 -13.03 5.09
N GLY A 623 -15.49 -13.57 4.08
CA GLY A 623 -16.92 -13.85 4.05
C GLY A 623 -17.21 -15.34 3.96
N ALA A 624 -16.86 -16.10 5.01
CA ALA A 624 -16.95 -17.57 5.02
C ALA A 624 -18.36 -18.12 4.69
N SER A 625 -19.42 -17.39 5.05
CA SER A 625 -20.83 -17.78 4.79
C SER A 625 -21.36 -17.41 3.41
N LEU A 626 -20.64 -16.59 2.63
CA LEU A 626 -21.10 -16.14 1.31
C LEU A 626 -21.05 -17.28 0.29
N GLN A 627 -21.88 -17.20 -0.75
CA GLN A 627 -21.71 -17.98 -1.98
C GLN A 627 -20.73 -17.29 -2.92
N LEU A 628 -20.09 -18.03 -3.82
CA LEU A 628 -19.04 -17.49 -4.71
C LEU A 628 -19.50 -16.29 -5.57
N GLY A 629 -20.78 -16.25 -5.96
CA GLY A 629 -21.37 -15.15 -6.73
C GLY A 629 -21.90 -13.98 -5.89
N GLN A 630 -21.68 -13.99 -4.57
CA GLN A 630 -22.16 -12.98 -3.63
C GLN A 630 -21.04 -12.12 -3.06
N VAL A 631 -21.39 -10.90 -2.68
CA VAL A 631 -20.53 -10.01 -1.88
C VAL A 631 -21.33 -9.46 -0.71
N GLY A 632 -20.74 -9.42 0.49
CA GLY A 632 -21.39 -8.81 1.64
C GLY A 632 -21.12 -7.31 1.68
N LEU A 633 -22.18 -6.51 1.74
CA LEU A 633 -22.10 -5.06 1.91
C LEU A 633 -22.61 -4.68 3.31
N PRO A 634 -21.89 -3.81 4.02
CA PRO A 634 -22.36 -3.29 5.29
C PRO A 634 -23.56 -2.38 5.06
N HIS A 635 -24.50 -2.37 6.02
CA HIS A 635 -25.76 -1.64 5.89
C HIS A 635 -25.58 -0.18 5.49
N GLU A 636 -24.56 0.52 6.02
CA GLU A 636 -24.27 1.91 5.68
C GLU A 636 -23.98 2.14 4.19
N LEU A 637 -23.21 1.24 3.57
CA LEU A 637 -22.89 1.32 2.14
C LEU A 637 -24.07 0.89 1.29
N ALA A 638 -24.73 -0.21 1.65
CA ALA A 638 -25.90 -0.72 0.94
C ALA A 638 -27.02 0.34 0.92
N TRP A 639 -27.38 0.89 2.08
CA TRP A 639 -28.36 1.96 2.16
C TRP A 639 -27.93 3.17 1.31
N GLY A 640 -26.67 3.56 1.43
CA GLY A 640 -26.10 4.67 0.68
C GLY A 640 -26.28 4.57 -0.83
N LEU A 641 -25.88 3.45 -1.41
CA LEU A 641 -25.91 3.22 -2.85
C LEU A 641 -27.33 3.02 -3.39
N PHE A 642 -28.16 2.27 -2.66
CA PHE A 642 -29.45 1.81 -3.15
C PHE A 642 -30.64 2.70 -2.73
N ARG A 643 -30.44 3.69 -1.84
CA ARG A 643 -31.53 4.56 -1.33
C ARG A 643 -32.42 5.15 -2.44
N PRO A 644 -31.91 5.66 -3.57
CA PRO A 644 -32.79 6.15 -4.64
C PRO A 644 -33.73 5.08 -5.19
N LEU A 645 -33.24 3.85 -5.37
CA LEU A 645 -34.06 2.71 -5.83
C LEU A 645 -35.06 2.28 -4.76
N VAL A 646 -34.67 2.33 -3.48
CA VAL A 646 -35.58 2.07 -2.35
C VAL A 646 -36.70 3.10 -2.31
N ALA A 647 -36.37 4.39 -2.47
CA ALA A 647 -37.35 5.48 -2.50
C ALA A 647 -38.36 5.33 -3.64
N ARG A 648 -37.92 4.81 -4.80
CA ARG A 648 -38.78 4.51 -5.93
C ARG A 648 -39.82 3.41 -5.63
N GLU A 649 -39.48 2.44 -4.78
CA GLU A 649 -40.31 1.25 -4.53
C GLU A 649 -41.12 1.29 -3.24
N ALA A 650 -40.56 1.85 -2.17
CA ALA A 650 -41.20 1.97 -0.85
C ALA A 650 -41.71 3.39 -0.57
N GLY A 651 -41.40 4.37 -1.43
CA GLY A 651 -41.70 5.78 -1.21
C GLY A 651 -40.58 6.54 -0.50
N ALA A 652 -40.46 7.84 -0.78
CA ALA A 652 -39.38 8.68 -0.28
C ALA A 652 -39.39 8.84 1.26
N GLU A 653 -40.57 8.89 1.88
CA GLU A 653 -40.73 8.99 3.34
C GLU A 653 -40.22 7.72 4.03
N ALA A 654 -40.70 6.54 3.58
CA ALA A 654 -40.24 5.24 4.08
C ALA A 654 -38.71 5.06 3.91
N ALA A 655 -38.16 5.50 2.78
CA ALA A 655 -36.72 5.47 2.51
C ALA A 655 -35.92 6.55 3.27
N SER A 656 -36.57 7.58 3.81
CA SER A 656 -35.91 8.54 4.70
C SER A 656 -35.88 8.02 6.13
N GLU A 657 -36.97 7.39 6.57
CA GLU A 657 -37.13 6.85 7.93
C GLU A 657 -36.53 5.45 8.10
N GLN A 658 -36.11 4.79 7.01
CA GLN A 658 -35.62 3.41 6.99
C GLN A 658 -36.60 2.43 7.64
N THR A 659 -37.88 2.55 7.27
CA THR A 659 -38.94 1.67 7.81
C THR A 659 -38.68 0.21 7.45
N ALA A 660 -39.35 -0.72 8.14
CA ALA A 660 -39.26 -2.15 7.83
C ALA A 660 -39.65 -2.47 6.36
N GLU A 661 -40.60 -1.71 5.78
CA GLU A 661 -40.95 -1.81 4.37
C GLU A 661 -39.78 -1.42 3.45
N ALA A 662 -39.09 -0.33 3.78
CA ALA A 662 -37.94 0.16 3.03
C ALA A 662 -36.71 -0.76 3.17
N LEU A 663 -36.48 -1.35 4.35
CA LEU A 663 -35.46 -2.38 4.56
C LEU A 663 -35.77 -3.65 3.74
N GLY A 664 -37.02 -4.10 3.72
CA GLY A 664 -37.44 -5.21 2.87
C GLY A 664 -37.32 -4.89 1.38
N ALA A 665 -37.56 -3.64 0.97
CA ALA A 665 -37.34 -3.20 -0.40
C ALA A 665 -35.84 -3.21 -0.77
N LEU A 666 -34.97 -2.73 0.13
CA LEU A 666 -33.52 -2.79 -0.05
C LEU A 666 -33.05 -4.21 -0.33
N GLU A 667 -33.42 -5.19 0.50
CA GLU A 667 -33.04 -6.59 0.30
C GLU A 667 -33.51 -7.13 -1.06
N ARG A 668 -34.76 -6.86 -1.45
CA ARG A 668 -35.30 -7.28 -2.76
C ARG A 668 -34.56 -6.62 -3.92
N ILE A 669 -34.21 -5.34 -3.80
CA ILE A 669 -33.45 -4.58 -4.82
C ILE A 669 -32.04 -5.17 -4.94
N MET A 670 -31.35 -5.35 -3.81
CA MET A 670 -30.03 -5.97 -3.77
C MET A 670 -30.04 -7.38 -4.41
N ALA A 671 -31.03 -8.20 -4.11
CA ALA A 671 -31.13 -9.57 -4.63
C ALA A 671 -31.30 -9.67 -6.16
N ARG A 672 -31.81 -8.64 -6.84
CA ARG A 672 -32.01 -8.64 -8.30
C ARG A 672 -30.99 -7.81 -9.09
N ASN A 673 -30.22 -6.97 -8.41
CA ASN A 673 -29.17 -6.16 -9.00
C ASN A 673 -27.79 -6.76 -8.71
N VAL A 674 -26.78 -6.33 -9.48
CA VAL A 674 -25.38 -6.61 -9.19
C VAL A 674 -24.64 -5.32 -8.85
N VAL A 675 -23.56 -5.46 -8.09
CA VAL A 675 -22.55 -4.41 -7.90
C VAL A 675 -21.22 -4.88 -8.46
N LEU A 676 -20.43 -3.96 -8.99
CA LEU A 676 -19.07 -4.24 -9.43
C LEU A 676 -18.11 -4.00 -8.27
N ILE A 677 -17.30 -5.00 -7.95
CA ILE A 677 -16.19 -4.89 -7.01
C ILE A 677 -14.90 -4.66 -7.79
N ASN A 678 -14.08 -3.74 -7.32
CA ASN A 678 -12.79 -3.41 -7.90
C ASN A 678 -11.71 -3.25 -6.82
N ARG A 679 -10.58 -3.94 -7.00
CA ARG A 679 -9.35 -3.68 -6.24
C ARG A 679 -8.29 -3.07 -7.18
N ALA A 680 -8.02 -1.79 -7.00
CA ALA A 680 -7.02 -1.07 -7.79
C ALA A 680 -5.59 -1.36 -7.30
N PRO A 681 -4.58 -1.36 -8.20
CA PRO A 681 -4.72 -1.24 -9.65
C PRO A 681 -5.25 -2.52 -10.31
N SER A 682 -6.13 -2.38 -11.31
CA SER A 682 -6.60 -3.52 -12.10
C SER A 682 -5.49 -4.03 -13.04
N ILE A 683 -4.82 -5.13 -12.67
CA ILE A 683 -3.75 -5.75 -13.47
C ILE A 683 -4.25 -6.90 -14.35
N GLU A 684 -5.44 -7.42 -14.06
CA GLU A 684 -6.15 -8.46 -14.79
C GLU A 684 -7.63 -8.08 -14.99
N PRO A 685 -8.32 -8.59 -16.03
CA PRO A 685 -9.74 -8.28 -16.24
C PRO A 685 -10.65 -8.71 -15.09
N THR A 686 -10.25 -9.74 -14.34
CA THR A 686 -10.95 -10.28 -13.16
C THR A 686 -10.90 -9.36 -11.94
N ASN A 687 -10.04 -8.33 -11.93
CA ASN A 687 -10.02 -7.35 -10.84
C ASN A 687 -11.28 -6.47 -10.80
N ILE A 688 -12.11 -6.48 -11.85
CA ILE A 688 -13.47 -5.93 -11.83
C ILE A 688 -14.43 -7.10 -12.02
N THR A 689 -15.24 -7.41 -11.01
CA THR A 689 -16.22 -8.51 -11.08
C THR A 689 -17.54 -8.10 -10.45
N ALA A 690 -18.64 -8.51 -11.09
CA ALA A 690 -20.00 -8.30 -10.65
C ALA A 690 -20.44 -9.38 -9.65
N PHE A 691 -21.02 -8.95 -8.53
CA PHE A 691 -21.57 -9.82 -7.50
C PHE A 691 -22.99 -9.44 -7.17
N THR A 692 -23.77 -10.42 -6.71
CA THR A 692 -25.05 -10.15 -6.05
C THR A 692 -24.76 -9.68 -4.62
N PRO A 693 -25.12 -8.44 -4.25
CA PRO A 693 -24.87 -7.95 -2.90
C PRO A 693 -25.84 -8.57 -1.88
N VAL A 694 -25.34 -8.85 -0.68
CA VAL A 694 -26.12 -9.27 0.50
C VAL A 694 -25.76 -8.39 1.69
N LEU A 695 -26.69 -8.15 2.61
CA LEU A 695 -26.41 -7.37 3.82
C LEU A 695 -25.53 -8.18 4.78
N THR A 696 -24.52 -7.51 5.36
CA THR A 696 -23.64 -8.09 6.38
C THR A 696 -23.34 -7.08 7.49
N ASP A 697 -22.93 -7.57 8.65
CA ASP A 697 -22.57 -6.74 9.80
C ASP A 697 -21.15 -6.18 9.74
N GLY A 698 -20.92 -5.11 10.52
CA GLY A 698 -19.62 -4.43 10.66
C GLY A 698 -19.34 -3.40 9.56
N PRO A 699 -18.18 -2.73 9.58
CA PRO A 699 -17.82 -1.67 8.63
C PRO A 699 -17.01 -2.18 7.42
N VAL A 700 -17.18 -3.45 7.02
CA VAL A 700 -16.34 -4.12 6.01
C VAL A 700 -17.14 -4.71 4.87
N ILE A 701 -16.49 -4.83 3.71
CA ILE A 701 -17.00 -5.63 2.59
C ILE A 701 -16.53 -7.07 2.79
N ARG A 702 -17.47 -8.01 2.79
CA ARG A 702 -17.19 -9.44 2.96
C ARG A 702 -17.02 -10.09 1.60
N MET A 703 -15.96 -10.87 1.44
CA MET A 703 -15.66 -11.55 0.17
C MET A 703 -15.55 -13.07 0.35
N HIS A 704 -16.05 -13.82 -0.63
CA HIS A 704 -15.87 -15.26 -0.64
C HIS A 704 -14.36 -15.62 -0.72
N PRO A 705 -13.86 -16.58 0.09
CA PRO A 705 -12.43 -16.96 0.10
C PRO A 705 -11.80 -17.22 -1.28
N PHE A 706 -12.45 -18.01 -2.14
CA PHE A 706 -11.95 -18.31 -3.49
C PHE A 706 -11.92 -17.10 -4.46
N CYS A 707 -12.46 -15.94 -4.06
CA CYS A 707 -12.36 -14.72 -4.85
C CYS A 707 -11.09 -13.90 -4.54
N CYS A 708 -10.34 -14.20 -3.48
CA CYS A 708 -9.14 -13.44 -3.11
C CYS A 708 -8.14 -13.30 -4.27
N ARG A 709 -7.88 -14.42 -4.97
CA ARG A 709 -6.97 -14.44 -6.13
C ARG A 709 -7.49 -13.66 -7.34
N LEU A 710 -8.79 -13.39 -7.44
CA LEU A 710 -9.35 -12.54 -8.50
C LEU A 710 -8.97 -11.08 -8.33
N PHE A 711 -8.78 -10.65 -7.08
CA PHE A 711 -8.45 -9.28 -6.71
C PHE A 711 -6.98 -9.10 -6.31
N ASN A 712 -6.19 -10.18 -6.30
CA ASN A 712 -4.86 -10.21 -5.70
C ASN A 712 -4.88 -9.70 -4.23
N ALA A 713 -5.95 -10.03 -3.50
CA ALA A 713 -6.18 -9.64 -2.13
C ALA A 713 -5.73 -10.75 -1.17
N ASP A 714 -5.28 -10.38 0.02
CA ASP A 714 -4.84 -11.29 1.07
C ASP A 714 -5.41 -10.93 2.46
N TYR A 715 -6.24 -9.89 2.57
CA TYR A 715 -6.82 -9.39 3.82
C TYR A 715 -5.80 -8.79 4.79
N ASP A 716 -4.74 -8.15 4.28
CA ASP A 716 -3.78 -7.44 5.12
C ASP A 716 -4.13 -5.96 5.36
N GLY A 717 -5.32 -5.50 4.95
CA GLY A 717 -5.75 -4.11 4.98
C GLY A 717 -6.26 -3.59 3.63
N ASP A 718 -6.39 -4.50 2.67
CA ASP A 718 -6.97 -4.32 1.33
C ASP A 718 -8.24 -3.47 1.36
N GLN A 719 -8.24 -2.41 0.56
CA GLN A 719 -9.43 -1.61 0.30
C GLN A 719 -9.97 -1.94 -1.09
N VAL A 720 -11.27 -2.16 -1.19
CA VAL A 720 -11.96 -2.35 -2.47
C VAL A 720 -13.00 -1.25 -2.69
N ALA A 721 -13.23 -0.94 -3.95
CA ALA A 721 -14.31 -0.06 -4.39
C ALA A 721 -15.52 -0.91 -4.85
N VAL A 722 -16.71 -0.38 -4.59
CA VAL A 722 -18.00 -0.91 -5.03
C VAL A 722 -18.60 0.11 -5.99
N PHE A 723 -19.13 -0.33 -7.12
CA PHE A 723 -19.84 0.51 -8.07
C PHE A 723 -21.20 -0.12 -8.35
N LEU A 724 -22.27 0.66 -8.25
CA LEU A 724 -23.61 0.23 -8.61
C LEU A 724 -23.95 0.70 -10.03
N PRO A 725 -24.03 -0.18 -11.04
CA PRO A 725 -24.66 0.16 -12.31
C PRO A 725 -26.11 0.58 -12.07
N ILE A 726 -26.57 1.66 -12.67
CA ILE A 726 -27.91 2.23 -12.43
C ILE A 726 -28.82 2.17 -13.66
N THR A 727 -28.28 1.89 -14.84
CA THR A 727 -29.10 1.65 -16.04
C THR A 727 -29.50 0.17 -16.14
N GLU A 728 -30.64 -0.11 -16.78
CA GLU A 728 -31.07 -1.50 -17.02
C GLU A 728 -30.09 -2.25 -17.93
N ALA A 729 -29.58 -1.58 -18.97
CA ALA A 729 -28.59 -2.14 -19.89
C ALA A 729 -27.25 -2.45 -19.18
N GLY A 730 -26.76 -1.52 -18.36
CA GLY A 730 -25.54 -1.71 -17.56
C GLY A 730 -25.69 -2.85 -16.54
N GLN A 731 -26.84 -2.96 -15.86
CA GLN A 731 -27.14 -4.08 -14.96
C GLN A 731 -27.16 -5.43 -15.70
N ALA A 732 -27.83 -5.50 -16.85
CA ALA A 732 -27.90 -6.71 -17.67
C ALA A 732 -26.53 -7.14 -18.19
N GLU A 733 -25.75 -6.20 -18.72
CA GLU A 733 -24.40 -6.47 -19.24
C GLU A 733 -23.44 -6.89 -18.12
N ALA A 734 -23.42 -6.17 -16.99
CA ALA A 734 -22.58 -6.49 -15.85
C ALA A 734 -22.87 -7.91 -15.33
N LYS A 735 -24.16 -8.28 -15.21
CA LYS A 735 -24.55 -9.63 -14.80
C LYS A 735 -24.11 -10.71 -15.79
N GLN A 736 -24.22 -10.43 -17.08
CA GLN A 736 -23.88 -11.38 -18.13
C GLN A 736 -22.36 -11.56 -18.31
N LYS A 737 -21.60 -10.46 -18.39
CA LYS A 737 -20.20 -10.45 -18.83
C LYS A 737 -19.20 -10.33 -17.68
N LEU A 738 -19.56 -9.60 -16.63
CA LEU A 738 -18.65 -9.25 -15.53
C LEU A 738 -18.89 -10.09 -14.28
N SER A 739 -19.93 -10.92 -14.21
CA SER A 739 -20.11 -11.85 -13.08
C SER A 739 -19.03 -12.92 -13.04
N VAL A 740 -18.84 -13.59 -11.90
CA VAL A 740 -17.94 -14.76 -11.80
C VAL A 740 -18.24 -15.77 -12.92
N THR A 741 -19.53 -16.04 -13.17
CA THR A 741 -19.95 -16.92 -14.26
C THR A 741 -19.65 -16.36 -15.65
N GLY A 742 -19.78 -15.05 -15.84
CA GLY A 742 -19.43 -14.37 -17.10
C GLY A 742 -17.93 -14.47 -17.40
N HIS A 743 -17.09 -14.25 -16.39
CA HIS A 743 -15.64 -14.46 -16.49
C HIS A 743 -15.29 -15.93 -16.78
N MET A 744 -16.04 -16.89 -16.22
CA MET A 744 -15.87 -18.33 -16.45
C MET A 744 -16.11 -18.70 -17.91
N VAL A 745 -17.13 -18.08 -18.53
CA VAL A 745 -17.45 -18.30 -19.94
C VAL A 745 -16.40 -17.67 -20.85
N ALA A 746 -15.96 -16.46 -20.53
CA ALA A 746 -15.05 -15.71 -21.39
C ALA A 746 -13.58 -16.14 -21.27
N ASP A 747 -13.13 -16.58 -20.09
CA ASP A 747 -11.77 -17.10 -19.87
C ASP A 747 -11.77 -18.26 -18.85
N PRO A 748 -12.23 -19.46 -19.26
CA PRO A 748 -12.40 -20.60 -18.36
C PRO A 748 -11.08 -21.06 -17.73
N GLY A 749 -9.99 -21.05 -18.51
CA GLY A 749 -8.69 -21.54 -18.07
C GLY A 749 -8.12 -20.69 -16.93
N SER A 750 -8.08 -19.37 -17.11
CA SER A 750 -7.66 -18.46 -16.04
C SER A 750 -8.57 -18.58 -14.82
N LEU A 751 -9.90 -18.54 -15.00
CA LEU A 751 -10.79 -18.46 -13.85
C LEU A 751 -10.79 -19.74 -13.00
N MET A 752 -10.65 -20.92 -13.61
CA MET A 752 -10.46 -22.16 -12.84
C MET A 752 -9.16 -22.12 -12.03
N VAL A 753 -8.09 -21.54 -12.57
CA VAL A 753 -6.84 -21.34 -11.82
C VAL A 753 -7.04 -20.37 -10.66
N HIS A 754 -7.89 -19.35 -10.75
CA HIS A 754 -8.10 -18.41 -9.62
C HIS A 754 -9.07 -18.94 -8.56
N THR A 755 -10.08 -19.72 -8.96
CA THR A 755 -11.19 -20.12 -8.06
C THR A 755 -11.09 -21.55 -7.53
N ALA A 756 -10.17 -22.38 -8.06
CA ALA A 756 -9.94 -23.73 -7.54
C ALA A 756 -9.52 -23.68 -6.05
N PRO A 757 -9.92 -24.71 -5.25
CA PRO A 757 -9.54 -24.78 -3.84
C PRO A 757 -8.04 -24.62 -3.63
N ASP A 758 -7.66 -23.83 -2.63
CA ASP A 758 -6.29 -23.63 -2.17
C ASP A 758 -6.27 -23.42 -0.64
N GLN A 759 -5.09 -23.10 -0.09
CA GLN A 759 -4.91 -22.78 1.33
C GLN A 759 -5.55 -23.84 2.26
N GLY A 760 -6.12 -23.41 3.39
CA GLY A 760 -6.69 -24.32 4.38
C GLY A 760 -7.77 -25.23 3.80
N VAL A 761 -8.54 -24.75 2.82
CA VAL A 761 -9.60 -25.55 2.19
C VAL A 761 -9.02 -26.74 1.42
N LEU A 762 -8.04 -26.51 0.55
CA LEU A 762 -7.38 -27.60 -0.17
C LEU A 762 -6.61 -28.51 0.78
N TRP A 763 -5.97 -27.96 1.80
CA TRP A 763 -5.28 -28.75 2.81
C TRP A 763 -6.23 -29.74 3.49
N GLY A 764 -7.40 -29.27 3.95
CA GLY A 764 -8.42 -30.11 4.59
C GLY A 764 -8.95 -31.20 3.66
N LEU A 765 -9.25 -30.87 2.39
CA LEU A 765 -9.69 -31.85 1.40
C LEU A 765 -8.62 -32.91 1.12
N ALA A 766 -7.37 -32.50 0.98
CA ALA A 766 -6.25 -33.41 0.73
C ALA A 766 -5.98 -34.32 1.94
N TYR A 767 -6.09 -33.79 3.15
CA TYR A 767 -5.96 -34.56 4.39
C TYR A 767 -7.00 -35.69 4.46
N TRP A 768 -8.29 -35.36 4.32
CA TRP A 768 -9.36 -36.36 4.35
C TRP A 768 -9.33 -37.34 3.18
N ALA A 769 -8.85 -36.92 2.00
CA ALA A 769 -8.72 -37.81 0.84
C ALA A 769 -7.62 -38.86 1.02
N GLY A 770 -6.52 -38.47 1.68
CA GLY A 770 -5.37 -39.33 1.95
C GLY A 770 -5.54 -40.21 3.19
N ASP A 771 -6.42 -39.85 4.12
CA ASP A 771 -6.63 -40.57 5.37
C ASP A 771 -7.74 -41.63 5.28
N GLY A 772 -7.41 -42.88 5.61
CA GLY A 772 -8.33 -44.00 5.51
C GLY A 772 -9.54 -43.91 6.44
N ALA A 773 -9.43 -43.21 7.58
CA ALA A 773 -10.52 -43.08 8.55
C ALA A 773 -11.53 -42.00 8.12
N HIS A 774 -11.07 -40.90 7.54
CA HIS A 774 -11.94 -39.79 7.10
C HIS A 774 -12.49 -39.97 5.68
N ARG A 775 -11.85 -40.78 4.84
CA ARG A 775 -12.27 -40.97 3.43
C ARG A 775 -13.74 -41.35 3.24
N PRO A 776 -14.37 -42.24 4.06
CA PRO A 776 -15.80 -42.52 3.93
C PRO A 776 -16.68 -41.28 4.16
N GLU A 777 -16.33 -40.44 5.12
CA GLU A 777 -17.04 -39.19 5.42
C GLU A 777 -16.89 -38.19 4.25
N LEU A 778 -15.67 -38.06 3.71
CA LEU A 778 -15.42 -37.25 2.51
C LEU A 778 -16.30 -37.69 1.34
N LEU A 779 -16.33 -39.00 1.05
CA LEU A 779 -17.09 -39.55 -0.07
C LEU A 779 -18.61 -39.37 0.09
N ALA A 780 -19.12 -39.38 1.33
CA ALA A 780 -20.54 -39.16 1.61
C ALA A 780 -20.99 -37.72 1.28
N SER A 781 -20.11 -36.74 1.43
CA SER A 781 -20.37 -35.32 1.17
C SER A 781 -19.75 -34.80 -0.13
N TRP A 782 -19.09 -35.67 -0.90
CA TRP A 782 -18.38 -35.29 -2.12
C TRP A 782 -19.37 -34.88 -3.22
N PRO A 783 -19.14 -33.77 -3.95
CA PRO A 783 -20.01 -33.37 -5.04
C PRO A 783 -20.10 -34.46 -6.12
N THR A 784 -21.31 -34.97 -6.36
CA THR A 784 -21.55 -36.08 -7.32
C THR A 784 -21.18 -35.73 -8.74
N GLU A 785 -21.17 -34.43 -9.06
CA GLU A 785 -20.77 -33.91 -10.35
C GLU A 785 -19.29 -34.14 -10.60
N LEU A 786 -18.41 -34.22 -9.59
CA LEU A 786 -16.98 -34.45 -9.75
C LEU A 786 -16.63 -35.96 -9.81
N PRO A 787 -15.52 -36.34 -10.46
CA PRO A 787 -14.96 -37.68 -10.31
C PRO A 787 -14.66 -37.97 -8.83
N GLN A 788 -14.65 -39.25 -8.45
CA GLN A 788 -14.24 -39.63 -7.10
C GLN A 788 -12.84 -39.10 -6.79
N PRO A 789 -12.60 -38.57 -5.58
CA PRO A 789 -11.33 -37.98 -5.22
C PRO A 789 -10.22 -39.06 -5.20
N PRO A 790 -9.08 -38.81 -5.87
CA PRO A 790 -7.90 -39.66 -5.69
C PRO A 790 -7.39 -39.57 -4.26
N GLN A 791 -6.60 -40.57 -3.83
CA GLN A 791 -5.96 -40.54 -2.51
C GLN A 791 -4.98 -39.36 -2.37
N THR A 792 -4.32 -38.98 -3.46
CA THR A 792 -3.48 -37.78 -3.51
C THR A 792 -4.22 -36.69 -4.28
N LEU A 793 -4.93 -35.85 -3.54
CA LEU A 793 -5.67 -34.73 -4.09
C LEU A 793 -4.75 -33.51 -4.21
N THR A 794 -4.75 -32.87 -5.39
CA THR A 794 -3.88 -31.72 -5.66
C THR A 794 -4.67 -30.57 -6.28
N ARG A 795 -4.10 -29.37 -6.20
CA ARG A 795 -4.65 -28.18 -6.85
C ARG A 795 -4.75 -28.34 -8.36
N ALA A 796 -3.74 -28.96 -8.98
CA ALA A 796 -3.74 -29.24 -10.42
C ALA A 796 -4.91 -30.17 -10.80
N TRP A 797 -5.16 -31.21 -10.00
CA TRP A 797 -6.30 -32.09 -10.20
C TRP A 797 -7.64 -31.33 -10.13
N PHE A 798 -7.78 -30.40 -9.18
CA PHE A 798 -8.99 -29.57 -9.11
C PHE A 798 -9.16 -28.66 -10.32
N ILE A 799 -8.08 -28.02 -10.79
CA ILE A 799 -8.13 -27.18 -11.99
C ILE A 799 -8.66 -27.99 -13.17
N ASP A 800 -8.12 -29.19 -13.39
CA ASP A 800 -8.52 -30.07 -14.49
C ASP A 800 -9.97 -30.54 -14.31
N ALA A 801 -10.33 -31.06 -13.13
CA ALA A 801 -11.66 -31.60 -12.86
C ALA A 801 -12.76 -30.55 -12.91
N LEU A 802 -12.48 -29.32 -12.46
CA LEU A 802 -13.38 -28.17 -12.54
C LEU A 802 -13.45 -27.61 -13.96
N GLY A 803 -12.35 -27.61 -14.71
CA GLY A 803 -12.35 -27.25 -16.14
C GLY A 803 -13.22 -28.19 -16.97
N ASP A 804 -13.13 -29.50 -16.72
CA ASP A 804 -13.99 -30.51 -17.32
C ASP A 804 -15.46 -30.34 -16.89
N LEU A 805 -15.70 -30.02 -15.61
CA LEU A 805 -17.04 -29.74 -15.09
C LEU A 805 -17.67 -28.52 -15.77
N LEU A 806 -16.91 -27.45 -15.89
CA LEU A 806 -17.36 -26.22 -16.51
C LEU A 806 -17.71 -26.47 -17.99
N SER A 807 -16.88 -27.24 -18.69
CA SER A 807 -17.10 -27.59 -20.10
C SER A 807 -18.35 -28.46 -20.32
N ARG A 808 -18.64 -29.40 -19.39
CA ARG A 808 -19.76 -30.35 -19.54
C ARG A 808 -21.09 -29.84 -18.97
N SER A 809 -21.06 -29.09 -17.88
CA SER A 809 -22.24 -28.74 -17.07
C SER A 809 -22.45 -27.23 -16.89
N GLY A 810 -21.55 -26.40 -17.45
CA GLY A 810 -21.66 -24.95 -17.43
C GLY A 810 -21.30 -24.28 -16.10
N PRO A 811 -21.23 -22.94 -16.09
CA PRO A 811 -20.67 -22.16 -14.99
C PRO A 811 -21.49 -22.22 -13.70
N ASN A 812 -22.82 -22.27 -13.78
CA ASN A 812 -23.68 -22.34 -12.59
C ASN A 812 -23.45 -23.63 -11.77
N THR A 813 -23.22 -24.75 -12.45
CA THR A 813 -22.89 -26.03 -11.80
C THR A 813 -21.51 -25.95 -11.16
N ALA A 814 -20.54 -25.37 -11.86
CA ALA A 814 -19.17 -25.20 -11.33
C ALA A 814 -19.16 -24.35 -10.05
N VAL A 815 -19.90 -23.23 -10.03
CA VAL A 815 -20.07 -22.36 -8.85
C VAL A 815 -20.65 -23.14 -7.66
N ARG A 816 -21.75 -23.89 -7.86
CA ARG A 816 -22.35 -24.71 -6.79
C ARG A 816 -21.37 -25.73 -6.21
N VAL A 817 -20.59 -26.39 -7.07
CA VAL A 817 -19.58 -27.37 -6.65
C VAL A 817 -18.47 -26.70 -5.86
N LEU A 818 -18.00 -25.53 -6.28
CA LEU A 818 -17.00 -24.75 -5.54
C LEU A 818 -17.49 -24.35 -4.14
N ASP A 819 -18.75 -23.90 -4.01
CA ASP A 819 -19.35 -23.60 -2.71
C ASP A 819 -19.39 -24.83 -1.80
N ALA A 820 -19.75 -26.00 -2.33
CA ALA A 820 -19.76 -27.26 -1.57
C ALA A 820 -18.35 -27.69 -1.14
N LEU A 821 -17.35 -27.57 -2.03
CA LEU A 821 -15.96 -27.88 -1.73
C LEU A 821 -15.38 -26.95 -0.66
N LYS A 822 -15.74 -25.65 -0.66
CA LYS A 822 -15.35 -24.71 0.40
C LYS A 822 -15.83 -25.23 1.76
N VAL A 823 -17.13 -25.52 1.88
CA VAL A 823 -17.72 -25.97 3.16
C VAL A 823 -17.05 -27.25 3.65
N LEU A 824 -16.88 -28.23 2.76
CA LEU A 824 -16.26 -29.51 3.08
C LEU A 824 -14.79 -29.34 3.52
N GLY A 825 -14.00 -28.59 2.75
CA GLY A 825 -12.59 -28.38 3.05
C GLY A 825 -12.34 -27.56 4.30
N THR A 826 -13.12 -26.49 4.53
CA THR A 826 -13.05 -25.71 5.78
C THR A 826 -13.41 -26.55 7.00
N THR A 827 -14.41 -27.43 6.90
CA THR A 827 -14.79 -28.34 7.98
C THR A 827 -13.66 -29.30 8.30
N ALA A 828 -13.11 -29.96 7.27
CA ALA A 828 -11.98 -30.87 7.41
C ALA A 828 -10.74 -30.19 8.03
N MET A 829 -10.42 -28.99 7.55
CA MET A 829 -9.30 -28.20 8.05
C MET A 829 -9.48 -27.81 9.51
N THR A 830 -10.67 -27.32 9.89
CA THR A 830 -10.96 -26.88 11.28
C THR A 830 -10.84 -28.06 12.24
N ARG A 831 -11.47 -29.20 11.92
CA ARG A 831 -11.44 -30.41 12.76
C ARG A 831 -10.04 -30.98 12.96
N SER A 832 -9.19 -30.88 11.93
CA SER A 832 -7.84 -31.44 11.98
C SER A 832 -6.97 -30.84 13.10
N GLY A 833 -7.23 -29.59 13.53
CA GLY A 833 -6.35 -28.87 14.45
C GLY A 833 -4.94 -28.64 13.92
N ALA A 834 -4.74 -28.75 12.60
CA ALA A 834 -3.44 -28.59 11.97
C ALA A 834 -2.81 -27.24 12.35
N SER A 835 -1.51 -27.28 12.60
CA SER A 835 -0.74 -26.15 13.09
C SER A 835 0.71 -26.28 12.63
N ILE A 836 1.46 -25.20 12.74
CA ILE A 836 2.92 -25.23 12.69
C ILE A 836 3.51 -25.75 13.99
N SER A 837 4.55 -26.58 13.95
CA SER A 837 5.33 -26.97 15.15
C SER A 837 6.30 -25.84 15.55
N PRO A 838 6.49 -25.55 16.86
CA PRO A 838 7.53 -24.63 17.31
C PRO A 838 8.94 -25.10 16.97
N PHE A 839 9.10 -26.41 16.80
CA PHE A 839 10.37 -27.07 16.55
C PHE A 839 10.34 -27.79 15.20
N ILE A 840 9.88 -27.05 14.20
CA ILE A 840 9.62 -27.54 12.85
C ILE A 840 10.85 -28.17 12.21
N GLY A 841 10.73 -29.43 11.79
CA GLY A 841 11.77 -30.12 11.03
C GLY A 841 12.97 -30.60 11.84
N GLU A 842 12.93 -30.55 13.18
CA GLU A 842 14.00 -31.13 14.01
C GLU A 842 14.10 -32.66 13.89
N ASP A 843 12.98 -33.33 13.60
CA ASP A 843 12.94 -34.78 13.43
C ASP A 843 13.50 -35.24 12.08
N ILE A 844 13.90 -34.30 11.21
CA ILE A 844 14.47 -34.59 9.90
C ILE A 844 15.99 -34.61 10.01
N ARG A 845 16.57 -35.75 9.60
CA ARG A 845 18.01 -35.87 9.44
C ARG A 845 18.43 -35.25 8.11
N VAL A 846 19.06 -34.08 8.20
CA VAL A 846 19.72 -33.42 7.07
C VAL A 846 21.18 -33.88 6.94
N PRO A 847 21.71 -34.04 5.71
CA PRO A 847 23.13 -34.35 5.52
C PRO A 847 24.02 -33.20 6.02
N GLN A 848 25.31 -33.48 6.22
CA GLN A 848 26.28 -32.43 6.55
C GLN A 848 26.48 -31.51 5.34
N SER A 849 26.50 -30.20 5.58
CA SER A 849 26.74 -29.21 4.54
C SER A 849 28.15 -29.34 3.93
N PRO A 850 28.33 -29.06 2.63
CA PRO A 850 29.66 -29.05 2.01
C PRO A 850 30.58 -27.99 2.65
N SER A 851 31.86 -28.33 2.84
CA SER A 851 32.88 -27.37 3.30
C SER A 851 33.38 -26.42 2.20
N SER A 852 33.19 -26.80 0.93
CA SER A 852 33.55 -25.99 -0.24
C SER A 852 32.34 -25.19 -0.73
N LEU A 853 32.58 -23.95 -1.17
CA LEU A 853 31.57 -23.10 -1.83
C LEU A 853 31.32 -23.49 -3.30
N HIS A 854 31.79 -24.65 -3.76
CA HIS A 854 31.61 -25.07 -5.15
C HIS A 854 30.10 -25.28 -5.47
N PRO A 855 29.54 -24.58 -6.47
CA PRO A 855 28.09 -24.58 -6.73
C PRO A 855 27.48 -25.98 -6.93
N TRP A 856 28.22 -26.91 -7.54
CA TRP A 856 27.73 -28.28 -7.77
C TRP A 856 27.51 -29.08 -6.48
N LEU A 857 28.38 -28.92 -5.48
CA LEU A 857 28.23 -29.60 -4.18
C LEU A 857 26.99 -29.10 -3.44
N TRP A 858 26.74 -27.79 -3.52
CA TRP A 858 25.56 -27.18 -2.92
C TRP A 858 24.27 -27.56 -3.63
N ARG A 859 24.26 -27.74 -4.97
CA ARG A 859 23.10 -28.30 -5.68
C ARG A 859 22.78 -29.72 -5.23
N ALA A 860 23.80 -30.57 -5.10
CA ALA A 860 23.65 -31.94 -4.62
C ALA A 860 23.13 -31.96 -3.17
N TYR A 861 23.68 -31.10 -2.31
CA TYR A 861 23.21 -30.93 -0.94
C TYR A 861 21.75 -30.48 -0.86
N CYS A 862 21.36 -29.44 -1.60
CA CYS A 862 19.98 -28.99 -1.69
C CYS A 862 19.02 -30.11 -2.09
N SER A 863 19.41 -30.88 -3.12
CA SER A 863 18.60 -32.01 -3.61
C SER A 863 18.45 -33.12 -2.55
N ALA A 864 19.49 -33.35 -1.74
CA ALA A 864 19.45 -34.32 -0.65
C ALA A 864 18.55 -33.87 0.51
N VAL A 865 18.54 -32.56 0.84
CA VAL A 865 17.60 -32.00 1.83
C VAL A 865 16.16 -32.06 1.31
N ASP A 866 15.93 -31.72 0.04
CA ASP A 866 14.59 -31.82 -0.58
C ASP A 866 14.08 -33.27 -0.57
N ALA A 867 14.96 -34.25 -0.81
CA ALA A 867 14.62 -35.67 -0.71
C ALA A 867 14.29 -36.09 0.73
N ALA A 868 15.05 -35.60 1.73
CA ALA A 868 14.77 -35.87 3.14
C ALA A 868 13.41 -35.31 3.59
N LEU A 869 13.04 -34.10 3.13
CA LEU A 869 11.72 -33.52 3.37
C LEU A 869 10.58 -34.37 2.78
N LEU A 870 10.78 -34.92 1.58
CA LEU A 870 9.78 -35.75 0.92
C LEU A 870 9.64 -37.14 1.56
N ASP A 871 10.73 -37.74 1.99
CA ASP A 871 10.76 -39.08 2.57
C ASP A 871 10.33 -39.06 4.05
N GLN A 872 11.11 -38.37 4.90
CA GLN A 872 10.89 -38.33 6.34
C GLN A 872 9.75 -37.38 6.73
N GLY A 873 9.63 -36.25 6.02
CA GLY A 873 8.61 -35.22 6.31
C GLY A 873 7.19 -35.59 5.87
N SER A 874 7.01 -36.65 5.07
CA SER A 874 5.67 -37.14 4.67
C SER A 874 4.99 -37.99 5.74
N ALA A 875 5.68 -38.34 6.82
CA ALA A 875 5.13 -39.11 7.93
C ALA A 875 4.22 -38.21 8.80
N PRO A 876 2.95 -38.59 9.09
CA PRO A 876 2.01 -37.76 9.85
C PRO A 876 2.47 -37.31 11.24
N GLU A 877 3.40 -38.03 11.86
CA GLU A 877 4.03 -37.74 13.14
C GLU A 877 5.16 -36.71 13.06
N CYS A 878 5.70 -36.43 11.86
CA CYS A 878 6.81 -35.51 11.68
C CYS A 878 6.37 -34.05 11.92
N SER A 879 7.21 -33.26 12.58
CA SER A 879 6.94 -31.85 12.91
C SER A 879 6.73 -30.91 11.71
N VAL A 880 7.18 -31.28 10.50
CA VAL A 880 6.97 -30.50 9.26
C VAL A 880 5.86 -31.06 8.37
N TRP A 881 5.21 -32.15 8.78
CA TRP A 881 4.24 -32.85 7.95
C TRP A 881 3.08 -31.96 7.45
N PRO A 882 2.46 -31.09 8.27
CA PRO A 882 1.40 -30.21 7.78
C PRO A 882 1.87 -29.32 6.62
N GLN A 883 3.12 -28.85 6.67
CA GLN A 883 3.73 -28.01 5.64
C GLN A 883 4.11 -28.81 4.40
N VAL A 884 4.61 -30.04 4.57
CA VAL A 884 4.88 -30.97 3.45
C VAL A 884 3.58 -31.32 2.72
N LEU A 885 2.50 -31.60 3.44
CA LEU A 885 1.18 -31.82 2.82
C LEU A 885 0.73 -30.57 2.05
N ALA A 886 0.84 -29.38 2.64
CA ALA A 886 0.49 -28.12 1.98
C ALA A 886 1.26 -27.91 0.66
N ALA A 887 2.56 -28.18 0.65
CA ALA A 887 3.40 -28.07 -0.53
C ALA A 887 3.08 -29.16 -1.58
N ARG A 888 2.84 -30.40 -1.16
CA ARG A 888 2.55 -31.53 -2.06
C ARG A 888 1.20 -31.41 -2.75
N CYS A 889 0.15 -31.00 -2.01
CA CYS A 889 -1.16 -30.80 -2.61
C CYS A 889 -1.25 -29.47 -3.39
N GLY A 890 -0.32 -28.53 -3.16
CA GLY A 890 -0.33 -27.21 -3.78
C GLY A 890 -1.25 -26.21 -3.08
N ALA A 891 -1.62 -26.47 -1.82
CA ALA A 891 -2.36 -25.52 -0.99
C ALA A 891 -1.53 -24.26 -0.70
N ARG A 892 -0.25 -24.44 -0.35
CA ARG A 892 0.67 -23.32 -0.11
C ARG A 892 2.13 -23.79 -0.10
N GLY A 893 2.98 -23.01 -0.77
CA GLY A 893 4.43 -23.24 -0.80
C GLY A 893 4.88 -24.38 -1.72
N SER A 894 6.16 -24.73 -1.62
CA SER A 894 6.83 -25.76 -2.43
C SER A 894 7.96 -26.40 -1.62
N ILE A 895 8.42 -27.60 -2.01
CA ILE A 895 9.53 -28.28 -1.32
C ILE A 895 10.80 -27.41 -1.25
N PRO A 896 11.25 -26.73 -2.33
CA PRO A 896 12.40 -25.83 -2.25
C PRO A 896 12.23 -24.65 -1.28
N GLN A 897 10.99 -24.20 -1.04
CA GLN A 897 10.72 -23.18 -0.02
C GLN A 897 10.80 -23.78 1.39
N LEU A 898 10.28 -25.00 1.60
CA LEU A 898 10.41 -25.71 2.87
C LEU A 898 11.87 -26.02 3.23
N ARG A 899 12.74 -26.24 2.24
CA ARG A 899 14.19 -26.40 2.46
C ARG A 899 14.79 -25.25 3.26
N GLN A 900 14.34 -24.02 3.04
CA GLN A 900 14.86 -22.82 3.72
C GLN A 900 14.61 -22.84 5.23
N ILE A 901 13.73 -23.72 5.71
CA ILE A 901 13.45 -23.90 7.14
C ILE A 901 14.60 -24.64 7.80
N ILE A 902 15.05 -25.76 7.21
CA ILE A 902 16.00 -26.72 7.83
C ILE A 902 17.37 -26.75 7.13
N GLY A 903 17.61 -25.86 6.18
CA GLY A 903 18.77 -25.87 5.32
C GLY A 903 18.87 -24.62 4.45
N PRO A 904 19.68 -24.66 3.38
CA PRO A 904 20.16 -23.46 2.71
C PRO A 904 19.11 -22.84 1.80
N ARG A 905 19.20 -21.51 1.67
CA ARG A 905 18.32 -20.71 0.80
C ARG A 905 18.66 -20.81 -0.69
N GLY A 906 19.93 -21.07 -1.02
CA GLY A 906 20.39 -21.09 -2.40
C GLY A 906 21.70 -21.84 -2.61
N VAL A 907 22.24 -21.69 -3.82
CA VAL A 907 23.53 -22.24 -4.25
C VAL A 907 24.51 -21.07 -4.38
N PRO A 908 25.74 -21.15 -3.84
CA PRO A 908 26.70 -20.06 -3.96
C PRO A 908 27.08 -19.78 -5.43
N ALA A 909 27.36 -18.52 -5.79
CA ALA A 909 27.93 -18.12 -7.09
C ALA A 909 29.24 -17.29 -6.90
N ASP A 910 30.14 -17.26 -7.88
CA ASP A 910 31.52 -16.77 -7.73
C ASP A 910 31.79 -15.32 -8.22
N ALA A 911 32.98 -14.83 -7.84
CA ALA A 911 33.74 -13.57 -8.09
C ALA A 911 33.06 -12.20 -7.99
N MET A 912 31.74 -12.10 -8.16
CA MET A 912 30.91 -10.96 -7.75
C MET A 912 29.65 -11.44 -6.97
N GLY A 913 29.58 -12.75 -6.67
CA GLY A 913 28.35 -13.50 -6.39
C GLY A 913 27.96 -13.71 -4.93
N GLU A 914 26.66 -13.87 -4.73
CA GLU A 914 26.02 -14.08 -3.44
C GLU A 914 26.56 -15.33 -2.71
N ARG A 915 26.79 -15.14 -1.40
CA ARG A 915 27.21 -16.17 -0.47
C ARG A 915 26.04 -17.14 -0.29
N ALA A 916 26.27 -18.45 -0.39
CA ALA A 916 25.29 -19.37 0.16
C ALA A 916 25.13 -19.06 1.64
N LEU A 917 23.87 -18.91 2.05
CA LEU A 917 23.46 -18.78 3.45
C LEU A 917 23.17 -20.20 3.92
N PRO A 918 24.17 -20.90 4.52
CA PRO A 918 24.03 -22.29 4.95
C PRO A 918 22.92 -22.48 5.98
N GLY A 919 22.63 -21.46 6.79
CA GLY A 919 21.61 -21.51 7.85
C GLY A 919 20.18 -21.57 7.33
N GLY A 920 19.38 -22.44 7.96
CA GLY A 920 17.92 -22.45 7.84
C GLY A 920 17.27 -21.57 8.91
N PHE A 921 16.06 -21.06 8.65
CA PHE A 921 15.36 -20.20 9.61
C PHE A 921 14.95 -20.90 10.92
N ARG A 922 14.90 -22.24 10.94
CA ARG A 922 14.70 -23.02 12.16
C ARG A 922 15.79 -22.73 13.19
N ASP A 923 17.05 -22.82 12.76
CA ASP A 923 18.21 -22.68 13.63
C ASP A 923 18.56 -21.22 13.91
N GLY A 924 17.94 -20.30 13.14
CA GLY A 924 18.24 -18.88 13.19
C GLY A 924 19.44 -18.56 12.32
N LEU A 925 19.35 -17.45 11.58
CA LEU A 925 20.49 -16.95 10.83
C LEU A 925 21.57 -16.45 11.78
N ASP A 926 22.84 -16.60 11.41
CA ASP A 926 23.86 -15.83 12.10
C ASP A 926 23.72 -14.33 11.76
N ALA A 927 24.43 -13.49 12.51
CA ALA A 927 24.43 -12.04 12.32
C ALA A 927 24.75 -11.61 10.87
N GLU A 928 25.78 -12.21 10.27
CA GLU A 928 26.27 -11.86 8.95
C GLU A 928 25.29 -12.30 7.86
N GLU A 929 24.68 -13.48 8.02
CA GLU A 929 23.63 -14.01 7.16
C GLU A 929 22.36 -13.17 7.24
N CYS A 930 21.98 -12.72 8.44
CA CYS A 930 20.80 -11.89 8.66
C CYS A 930 20.95 -10.53 7.95
N ILE A 931 22.10 -9.87 8.14
CA ILE A 931 22.40 -8.59 7.50
C ILE A 931 22.48 -8.75 5.98
N SER A 932 23.22 -9.74 5.47
CA SER A 932 23.38 -9.92 4.02
C SER A 932 22.05 -10.16 3.33
N ALA A 933 21.20 -11.03 3.90
CA ALA A 933 19.89 -11.27 3.34
C ALA A 933 18.91 -10.07 3.49
N GLY A 934 19.17 -9.17 4.45
CA GLY A 934 18.45 -7.90 4.54
C GLY A 934 18.68 -7.04 3.30
N PHE A 935 19.92 -6.96 2.83
CA PHE A 935 20.26 -6.21 1.60
C PHE A 935 19.54 -6.80 0.38
N GLU A 936 19.61 -8.12 0.19
CA GLU A 936 18.89 -8.85 -0.88
C GLU A 936 17.37 -8.65 -0.81
N GLY A 937 16.83 -8.58 0.40
CA GLY A 937 15.41 -8.34 0.67
C GLY A 937 14.95 -6.96 0.19
N VAL A 938 15.76 -5.92 0.41
CA VAL A 938 15.48 -4.55 -0.03
C VAL A 938 15.48 -4.45 -1.56
N GLU A 939 16.46 -5.06 -2.22
CA GLU A 939 16.53 -5.11 -3.69
C GLU A 939 15.32 -5.84 -4.29
N SER A 940 14.90 -6.94 -3.66
CA SER A 940 13.71 -7.69 -4.07
C SER A 940 12.43 -6.86 -3.98
N LEU A 941 12.27 -6.03 -2.94
CA LEU A 941 11.13 -5.13 -2.76
C LEU A 941 11.09 -4.04 -3.84
N GLN A 942 12.25 -3.48 -4.21
CA GLN A 942 12.35 -2.48 -5.29
C GLN A 942 11.97 -3.07 -6.65
N ALA A 943 12.50 -4.26 -6.97
CA ALA A 943 12.16 -4.97 -8.20
C ALA A 943 10.66 -5.25 -8.32
N MET A 944 10.00 -5.56 -7.19
CA MET A 944 8.55 -5.73 -7.14
C MET A 944 7.80 -4.40 -7.38
N ALA A 945 8.20 -3.32 -6.73
CA ALA A 945 7.59 -1.99 -6.92
C ALA A 945 7.67 -1.53 -8.38
N TRP A 946 8.81 -1.75 -9.04
CA TRP A 946 8.99 -1.41 -10.45
C TRP A 946 8.04 -2.19 -11.37
N ARG A 947 7.89 -3.50 -11.15
CA ARG A 947 6.96 -4.36 -11.94
C ARG A 947 5.51 -3.90 -11.86
N ILE A 948 5.07 -3.43 -10.68
CA ILE A 948 3.71 -2.93 -10.46
C ILE A 948 3.50 -1.58 -11.17
N GLY A 949 4.51 -0.70 -11.19
CA GLY A 949 4.41 0.67 -11.72
C GLY A 949 4.46 0.78 -13.25
N GLU A 950 5.38 0.08 -13.90
CA GLU A 950 5.67 0.31 -15.34
C GLU A 950 5.26 -0.84 -16.27
N GLY A 951 4.95 -2.04 -15.73
CA GLY A 951 4.86 -3.28 -16.50
C GLY A 951 3.50 -3.97 -16.53
N THR A 952 2.38 -3.25 -16.54
CA THR A 952 1.06 -3.91 -16.52
C THR A 952 0.70 -4.56 -17.87
N ARG A 953 0.49 -5.89 -17.84
CA ARG A 953 0.08 -6.73 -18.97
C ARG A 953 -1.11 -6.15 -19.75
N LEU A 954 -2.09 -5.59 -19.06
CA LEU A 954 -3.28 -5.00 -19.68
C LEU A 954 -2.94 -3.83 -20.61
N ARG A 955 -2.13 -2.86 -20.14
CA ARG A 955 -1.70 -1.73 -20.96
C ARG A 955 -0.96 -2.22 -22.21
N ASN A 956 -0.06 -3.19 -22.07
CA ASN A 956 0.71 -3.71 -23.20
C ASN A 956 -0.15 -4.49 -24.22
N LEU A 957 -1.21 -5.16 -23.78
CA LEU A 957 -2.08 -5.97 -24.67
C LEU A 957 -3.16 -5.13 -25.36
N LEU A 958 -3.75 -4.19 -24.64
CA LEU A 958 -5.00 -3.53 -24.99
C LEU A 958 -4.86 -2.03 -25.28
N ALA A 959 -3.64 -1.49 -25.24
CA ALA A 959 -3.41 -0.13 -25.74
C ALA A 959 -3.97 0.01 -27.17
N PRO A 960 -4.61 1.14 -27.51
CA PRO A 960 -5.17 1.38 -28.84
C PRO A 960 -4.17 1.11 -29.96
N LYS A 961 -4.64 0.43 -31.02
CA LYS A 961 -3.79 0.05 -32.18
C LYS A 961 -4.24 0.73 -33.48
N GLY A 962 -5.34 1.49 -33.46
CA GLY A 962 -5.85 2.17 -34.64
C GLY A 962 -4.97 3.35 -35.10
N ASP A 963 -5.05 3.65 -36.39
CA ASP A 963 -4.34 4.78 -37.04
C ASP A 963 -5.07 6.13 -36.86
N GLY A 964 -6.26 6.12 -36.25
CA GLY A 964 -7.02 7.33 -35.93
C GLY A 964 -6.23 8.30 -35.04
N ILE A 965 -6.55 9.59 -35.11
CA ILE A 965 -5.87 10.67 -34.40
C ILE A 965 -5.98 10.47 -32.87
N LEU A 966 -7.17 10.15 -32.36
CA LEU A 966 -7.41 9.89 -30.94
C LEU A 966 -6.66 8.65 -30.45
N ALA A 967 -6.71 7.54 -31.20
CA ALA A 967 -5.99 6.31 -30.87
C ALA A 967 -4.47 6.54 -30.83
N ARG A 968 -3.92 7.23 -31.85
CA ARG A 968 -2.52 7.65 -31.88
C ARG A 968 -2.15 8.56 -30.71
N ALA A 969 -3.03 9.50 -30.34
CA ALA A 969 -2.80 10.40 -29.22
C ALA A 969 -2.75 9.64 -27.90
N MET A 970 -3.66 8.69 -27.66
CA MET A 970 -3.67 7.84 -26.45
C MET A 970 -2.35 7.07 -26.25
N CYS A 971 -1.73 6.64 -27.34
CA CYS A 971 -0.48 5.88 -27.34
C CYS A 971 0.80 6.74 -27.40
N SER A 972 0.67 8.06 -27.54
CA SER A 972 1.81 8.96 -27.71
C SER A 972 2.42 9.39 -26.36
N SER A 973 3.74 9.56 -26.33
CA SER A 973 4.44 10.25 -25.23
C SER A 973 4.26 11.78 -25.30
N ARG A 974 3.80 12.30 -26.44
CA ARG A 974 3.49 13.70 -26.72
C ARG A 974 2.15 13.83 -27.43
N PRO A 975 1.02 13.49 -26.79
CA PRO A 975 -0.32 13.54 -27.40
C PRO A 975 -0.67 14.92 -27.95
N GLU A 976 -0.20 15.98 -27.28
CA GLU A 976 -0.36 17.37 -27.71
C GLU A 976 0.18 17.63 -29.12
N ARG A 977 1.22 16.89 -29.54
CA ARG A 977 1.73 17.00 -30.91
C ARG A 977 0.81 16.40 -31.94
N VAL A 978 0.17 15.28 -31.60
CA VAL A 978 -0.76 14.58 -32.51
C VAL A 978 -1.95 15.49 -32.85
N PHE A 979 -2.51 16.18 -31.85
CA PHE A 979 -3.67 17.05 -32.05
C PHE A 979 -3.37 18.31 -32.86
N ALA A 980 -2.23 18.95 -32.60
CA ALA A 980 -1.87 20.16 -33.32
C ALA A 980 -1.46 19.87 -34.78
N GLU A 981 -0.80 18.75 -35.06
CA GLU A 981 -0.58 18.29 -36.45
C GLU A 981 -1.91 18.07 -37.16
N ALA A 982 -2.86 17.38 -36.51
CA ALA A 982 -4.20 17.18 -37.05
C ALA A 982 -4.95 18.50 -37.31
N ALA A 983 -4.85 19.47 -36.38
CA ALA A 983 -5.50 20.77 -36.51
C ALA A 983 -4.90 21.62 -37.64
N ARG A 984 -3.57 21.59 -37.81
CA ARG A 984 -2.86 22.26 -38.92
C ARG A 984 -3.31 21.69 -40.27
N ASP A 985 -3.43 20.37 -40.35
CA ASP A 985 -3.75 19.67 -41.60
C ASP A 985 -5.26 19.58 -41.86
N ARG A 986 -6.09 20.15 -40.97
CA ARG A 986 -7.57 20.07 -40.99
C ARG A 986 -8.08 18.63 -41.10
N ALA A 987 -7.43 17.72 -40.38
CA ALA A 987 -7.71 16.31 -40.43
C ALA A 987 -9.00 15.96 -39.65
N CYS A 988 -9.59 14.81 -40.00
CA CYS A 988 -10.74 14.25 -39.32
C CYS A 988 -10.41 12.85 -38.82
N ASP A 989 -10.75 12.55 -37.57
CA ASP A 989 -10.71 11.19 -37.03
C ASP A 989 -12.03 10.49 -37.37
N PRO A 990 -12.03 9.38 -38.14
CA PRO A 990 -13.25 8.68 -38.53
C PRO A 990 -13.92 7.88 -37.39
N LEU A 991 -13.29 7.82 -36.21
CA LEU A 991 -13.74 7.05 -35.05
C LEU A 991 -13.98 5.58 -35.40
N ASP A 992 -13.00 4.95 -36.06
CA ASP A 992 -13.01 3.52 -36.40
C ASP A 992 -12.51 2.65 -35.24
N ASP A 993 -11.68 3.21 -34.35
CA ASP A 993 -11.17 2.52 -33.17
C ASP A 993 -12.20 2.52 -32.03
N VAL A 994 -12.33 1.39 -31.34
CA VAL A 994 -13.34 1.20 -30.28
C VAL A 994 -13.09 2.14 -29.10
N ASP A 995 -11.83 2.32 -28.69
CA ASP A 995 -11.49 3.18 -27.55
C ASP A 995 -11.73 4.65 -27.91
N ALA A 996 -11.45 5.06 -29.16
CA ALA A 996 -11.79 6.40 -29.64
C ALA A 996 -13.30 6.66 -29.60
N ARG A 997 -14.13 5.69 -30.03
CA ARG A 997 -15.60 5.80 -29.98
C ARG A 997 -16.12 5.90 -28.55
N LEU A 998 -15.70 4.98 -27.68
CA LEU A 998 -16.11 4.98 -26.28
C LEU A 998 -15.64 6.23 -25.55
N PHE A 999 -14.43 6.72 -25.83
CA PHE A 999 -13.92 7.98 -25.28
C PHE A 999 -14.79 9.17 -25.66
N VAL A 1000 -15.35 9.20 -26.86
CA VAL A 1000 -16.29 10.23 -27.32
C VAL A 1000 -17.70 10.04 -26.73
N GLY A 1001 -18.02 8.87 -26.19
CA GLY A 1001 -19.36 8.53 -25.69
C GLY A 1001 -20.25 7.88 -26.74
N LEU A 1002 -19.67 7.21 -27.72
CA LEU A 1002 -20.36 6.45 -28.76
C LEU A 1002 -20.20 4.95 -28.54
N GLU A 1003 -21.25 4.18 -28.83
CA GLU A 1003 -21.17 2.72 -28.91
C GLU A 1003 -20.21 2.27 -30.03
N PRO A 1004 -19.55 1.12 -29.87
CA PRO A 1004 -18.74 0.51 -30.94
C PRO A 1004 -19.56 0.23 -32.21
N LYS A 1005 -18.89 0.19 -33.37
CA LYS A 1005 -19.54 -0.07 -34.68
C LYS A 1005 -19.96 -1.53 -34.86
#